data_AF-A0A2K6RH99-F1
#
_entry.id   AF-A0A2K6RH99-F1
#
_cell.length_a   1.000
_cell.length_b   1.000
_cell.length_c   1.000
_cell.angle_alpha   90.00
_cell.angle_beta   90.00
_cell.angle_gamma   90.00
#
_symmetry.space_group_name_H-M   'P 1'
#
loop_
_entity.id
_entity.type
_entity.pdbx_description
1 polymer ?
#
loop_
_entity_poly.entity_id
_entity_poly.type
_entity_poly.pdbx_seq_one_letter_code
_entity_poly.pdbx_strand_id
1 'polypeptide(L)'
;MNRFRVSKFRHTEARPPRREAWISDIRAGTAPSCRNHIKSSCSLIAFNSDHPGVLGIVPLQGQGEDKQRVVHLGCHSDLVTDLDFSPFDDFLLATGSADRTVKFWRLPGPGQALPSAPGVVLGPEDLPVEVLQFHPTSDGVLVSAAGTAVKVWDVAKQQPLTELVAHGDLVQSAIWNRDGALVGTACKDKQLRIFDPRTKPQASQSTQAHENSRDSRLAWTGSREHLVSTGFNQMREHEVKLWDTRVFSNALASLTLDTSPGCLMPLLDPDSGLLVLAGKGERQLYCYEVVPQQLALSPVTQCVLESVLRGAALVPRQALAVMSCEVLRVLQLSDTAIVPIGYHVPRKSVEFHEDLFPDTAGCVPATDPHSWWAGDNQQVQKVSLNPACRPHPSFTSRLVPSMEPLPDTAQPAVMETPVGDVDASEGFSSPPSSLTSPSTPSSLGPSLSSTSGIGTSPSLRSLQSLLGPSSKFRHAQGTVLHRDSHITNLKGLNLTTPGESDGFCANKLHVAVPLLSNGGQVAVLELRKPGRLPDTALPTLQNGAAVTDLAWDPFDPHRLAVAGEDARIRLWQVPPQGLEEVLTTPETVLTGHTEKICSLRFHPLAADVLASSSYDLTVRIWDLQAGVDRLKLQGHQDQIFSLAWSPDGQQLATVCKDGCVRIYRPRSGPEPLQEGPGPKGGRGARIVWVCDGRCLLVSGFDSQSERQLLLYEAEALAGGPLAVLGLDVAPSTLLPSYDPDTGLVLLTGKGDTRVFLYELLPESPFFLECNSFTSPDPHKGFVLLPKTECDVREVELMRCLRLRQSSLEPVAFRLPRVRKEFFQDDVFPDTAVSWEPVLSAEAWLQGANGQPWLLSLQPPDMSPVSQAPREAPARRAPSSAQYLEEKSDQQKKEELLNAMVAKLGNREDPLPQDSFEGVDEDEWAKYLAQIIVMGVQVVGRAFARALRQEFAASRAAADARGRAGHRSAAASNLSGLSLQEAQQILNVSKLNPEEVQKNYEHLFKVNDKSVGGSFYLQSKVVRAKERLDEELKIQAQEDREKGQKPHT
;
A
#
# COMPACT_ATOMS: atom_id res chain seq x y z
N MET A 1 -27.09 0.19 14.49
CA MET A 1 -26.56 0.44 13.13
C MET A 1 -25.15 1.01 13.26
N ASN A 2 -24.12 0.19 13.03
CA ASN A 2 -22.74 0.68 12.99
C ASN A 2 -22.49 1.26 11.59
N ARG A 3 -22.44 2.59 11.48
CA ARG A 3 -21.96 3.25 10.25
C ARG A 3 -20.52 2.80 10.01
N PHE A 4 -20.21 2.31 8.81
CA PHE A 4 -18.83 2.07 8.35
C PHE A 4 -18.01 3.35 8.54
N ARG A 5 -17.17 3.41 9.58
CA ARG A 5 -16.18 4.49 9.75
C ARG A 5 -14.99 4.16 8.86
N VAL A 6 -14.83 4.91 7.79
CA VAL A 6 -13.63 4.85 6.94
C VAL A 6 -12.45 5.38 7.76
N SER A 7 -11.34 4.64 7.80
CA SER A 7 -10.11 5.05 8.48
C SER A 7 -9.59 6.38 7.93
N LYS A 8 -9.19 7.30 8.82
CA LYS A 8 -8.52 8.56 8.46
C LYS A 8 -7.11 8.34 7.91
N PHE A 9 -6.53 7.15 8.12
CA PHE A 9 -5.20 6.77 7.63
C PHE A 9 -5.25 5.95 6.34
N ARG A 10 -6.44 5.67 5.77
CA ARG A 10 -6.61 4.80 4.59
C ARG A 10 -5.76 5.19 3.38
N HIS A 11 -5.40 6.46 3.24
CA HIS A 11 -4.62 6.99 2.13
C HIS A 11 -3.18 7.35 2.51
N THR A 12 -2.67 6.81 3.62
CA THR A 12 -1.29 7.10 4.06
C THR A 12 -0.30 6.56 3.04
N GLU A 13 0.59 7.44 2.55
CA GLU A 13 1.67 7.12 1.62
C GLU A 13 2.99 7.03 2.40
N ALA A 14 3.71 5.90 2.27
CA ALA A 14 5.10 5.82 2.73
C ALA A 14 6.00 6.52 1.70
N ARG A 15 6.89 7.40 2.17
CA ARG A 15 7.79 8.21 1.32
C ARG A 15 9.23 7.97 1.75
N PRO A 16 9.93 6.99 1.15
CA PRO A 16 11.37 6.89 1.26
C PRO A 16 12.01 8.21 0.76
N PRO A 17 12.95 8.78 1.51
CA PRO A 17 13.60 10.01 1.12
C PRO A 17 14.63 9.72 0.01
N ARG A 18 14.97 10.74 -0.78
CA ARG A 18 16.08 10.65 -1.73
C ARG A 18 17.40 10.39 -0.99
N ARG A 19 18.38 9.82 -1.68
CA ARG A 19 19.67 9.39 -1.11
C ARG A 19 20.45 10.50 -0.41
N GLU A 20 20.24 11.77 -0.78
CA GLU A 20 20.93 12.89 -0.13
C GLU A 20 20.49 13.11 1.32
N ALA A 21 19.28 12.67 1.68
CA ALA A 21 18.75 12.74 3.04
C ALA A 21 19.05 11.48 3.87
N TRP A 22 19.81 10.53 3.31
CA TRP A 22 20.26 9.34 4.04
C TRP A 22 21.46 9.68 4.92
N ILE A 23 21.48 9.15 6.13
CA ILE A 23 22.66 9.19 6.98
C ILE A 23 23.58 8.07 6.49
N SER A 24 24.43 8.42 5.54
CA SER A 24 25.33 7.49 4.85
C SER A 24 26.67 7.32 5.60
N ASP A 25 27.53 6.42 5.12
CA ASP A 25 28.86 6.16 5.65
C ASP A 25 28.86 5.61 7.10
N ILE A 26 27.76 5.00 7.53
CA ILE A 26 27.73 4.21 8.77
C ILE A 26 28.18 2.78 8.51
N ARG A 27 28.57 2.08 9.57
CA ARG A 27 28.78 0.63 9.54
C ARG A 27 27.95 -0.01 10.63
N ALA A 28 26.88 -0.70 10.23
CA ALA A 28 26.02 -1.40 11.17
C ALA A 28 26.50 -2.85 11.34
N GLY A 29 26.53 -3.33 12.58
CA GLY A 29 26.94 -4.70 12.89
C GLY A 29 25.85 -5.73 12.64
N THR A 30 26.26 -6.93 12.21
CA THR A 30 25.36 -8.10 12.19
C THR A 30 25.31 -8.74 13.58
N ALA A 31 24.45 -8.20 14.43
CA ALA A 31 24.21 -8.76 15.75
C ALA A 31 23.26 -9.98 15.68
N PRO A 32 23.54 -11.08 16.40
CA PRO A 32 22.68 -12.26 16.44
C PRO A 32 21.32 -12.02 17.14
N SER A 33 21.15 -10.91 17.88
CA SER A 33 19.89 -10.62 18.56
C SER A 33 18.80 -10.15 17.57
N CYS A 34 17.55 -10.53 17.83
CA CYS A 34 16.36 -10.13 17.05
C CYS A 34 15.79 -8.75 17.44
N ARG A 35 16.58 -7.89 18.09
CA ARG A 35 16.18 -6.57 18.60
C ARG A 35 16.16 -5.49 17.52
N ASN A 36 15.76 -4.29 17.93
CA ASN A 36 15.60 -3.16 17.01
C ASN A 36 16.92 -2.62 16.46
N HIS A 37 18.05 -2.77 17.17
CA HIS A 37 19.41 -2.31 16.78
C HIS A 37 19.58 -0.80 16.51
N ILE A 38 18.50 -0.03 16.58
CA ILE A 38 18.45 1.42 16.44
C ILE A 38 17.31 1.95 17.32
N LYS A 39 17.49 3.15 17.88
CA LYS A 39 16.45 3.95 18.55
C LYS A 39 16.66 5.44 18.28
N SER A 40 15.59 6.21 18.48
CA SER A 40 15.60 7.67 18.34
C SER A 40 14.98 8.33 19.57
N SER A 41 15.58 9.40 20.05
CA SER A 41 14.91 10.45 20.83
C SER A 41 14.35 11.52 19.89
N CYS A 42 13.88 12.66 20.40
CA CYS A 42 13.47 13.77 19.53
C CYS A 42 14.68 14.52 18.93
N SER A 43 15.89 14.26 19.43
CA SER A 43 17.11 14.98 19.06
C SER A 43 18.23 14.08 18.52
N LEU A 44 18.34 12.84 18.98
CA LEU A 44 19.45 11.92 18.68
C LEU A 44 18.96 10.57 18.17
N ILE A 45 19.80 9.93 17.37
CA ILE A 45 19.69 8.54 16.93
C ILE A 45 20.87 7.77 17.51
N ALA A 46 20.61 6.60 18.07
CA ALA A 46 21.62 5.65 18.52
C ALA A 46 21.42 4.31 17.80
N PHE A 47 22.50 3.71 17.29
CA PHE A 47 22.45 2.44 16.57
C PHE A 47 23.67 1.56 16.84
N ASN A 48 23.51 0.25 16.69
CA ASN A 48 24.59 -0.71 16.84
C ASN A 48 25.61 -0.60 15.70
N SER A 49 26.87 -0.32 16.04
CA SER A 49 27.97 -0.32 15.06
C SER A 49 28.44 -1.74 14.72
N ASP A 50 29.38 -1.85 13.77
CA ASP A 50 30.06 -3.10 13.42
C ASP A 50 31.04 -3.58 14.50
N HIS A 51 31.38 -2.73 15.47
CA HIS A 51 32.23 -3.08 16.60
C HIS A 51 31.38 -3.49 17.83
N PRO A 52 31.60 -4.69 18.39
CA PRO A 52 30.95 -5.11 19.64
C PRO A 52 31.17 -4.10 20.76
N GLY A 53 30.11 -3.78 21.51
CA GLY A 53 30.17 -2.83 22.62
C GLY A 53 30.26 -1.36 22.22
N VAL A 54 30.14 -1.03 20.93
CA VAL A 54 30.20 0.34 20.42
C VAL A 54 28.90 0.72 19.72
N LEU A 55 28.36 1.90 20.07
CA LEU A 55 27.18 2.49 19.41
C LEU A 55 27.59 3.67 18.53
N GLY A 56 26.95 3.81 17.37
CA GLY A 56 26.97 5.04 16.59
C GLY A 56 25.89 6.00 17.09
N ILE A 57 26.26 7.27 17.28
CA ILE A 57 25.40 8.36 17.71
C ILE A 57 25.39 9.43 16.63
N VAL A 58 24.21 9.88 16.22
CA VAL A 58 24.03 10.90 15.18
C VAL A 58 22.82 11.79 15.49
N PRO A 59 22.86 13.12 15.20
CA PRO A 59 21.69 13.99 15.35
C PRO A 59 20.52 13.57 14.44
N LEU A 60 19.29 13.66 14.94
CA LEU A 60 18.08 13.35 14.15
C LEU A 60 17.85 14.37 13.01
N GLN A 61 18.19 15.64 13.22
CA GLN A 61 18.14 16.70 12.21
C GLN A 61 19.55 17.24 11.92
N GLY A 62 19.88 17.45 10.65
CA GLY A 62 21.15 18.05 10.23
C GLY A 62 21.13 19.59 10.35
N GLN A 63 22.27 20.20 10.69
CA GLN A 63 22.44 21.65 10.67
C GLN A 63 23.22 22.06 9.40
N GLY A 64 22.56 22.74 8.45
CA GLY A 64 23.22 23.35 7.29
C GLY A 64 23.73 22.36 6.22
N GLU A 65 24.69 22.82 5.40
CA GLU A 65 25.32 22.04 4.31
C GLU A 65 26.31 20.96 4.80
N ASP A 66 26.55 20.86 6.11
CA ASP A 66 27.45 19.84 6.69
C ASP A 66 26.73 18.49 6.87
N LYS A 67 27.29 17.44 6.28
CA LYS A 67 26.84 16.05 6.47
C LYS A 67 26.76 15.70 7.96
N GLN A 68 25.64 15.11 8.41
CA GLN A 68 25.46 14.62 9.78
C GLN A 68 26.60 13.66 10.17
N ARG A 69 27.53 14.12 11.03
CA ARG A 69 28.69 13.34 11.44
C ARG A 69 28.31 12.30 12.49
N VAL A 70 28.68 11.05 12.23
CA VAL A 70 28.48 9.92 13.15
C VAL A 70 29.62 9.90 14.18
N VAL A 71 29.27 9.83 15.46
CA VAL A 71 30.23 9.71 16.56
C VAL A 71 30.08 8.34 17.22
N HIS A 72 31.18 7.69 17.61
CA HIS A 72 31.15 6.34 18.16
C HIS A 72 31.36 6.36 19.69
N LEU A 73 30.41 5.77 20.43
CA LEU A 73 30.44 5.61 21.88
C LEU A 73 30.83 4.18 22.25
N GLY A 74 32.03 3.99 22.81
CA GLY A 74 32.43 2.72 23.42
C GLY A 74 31.74 2.55 24.77
N CYS A 75 30.69 1.75 24.83
CA CYS A 75 29.81 1.65 25.99
C CYS A 75 30.01 0.34 26.78
N HIS A 76 30.27 -0.77 26.11
CA HIS A 76 30.38 -2.09 26.74
C HIS A 76 31.62 -2.86 26.29
N SER A 77 32.02 -3.86 27.08
CA SER A 77 33.12 -4.76 26.72
C SER A 77 32.69 -5.89 25.77
N ASP A 78 31.38 -6.04 25.57
CA ASP A 78 30.76 -7.05 24.72
C ASP A 78 29.55 -6.44 23.98
N LEU A 79 28.89 -7.21 23.11
CA LEU A 79 27.79 -6.76 22.26
C LEU A 79 26.69 -6.02 23.03
N VAL A 80 26.26 -4.86 22.52
CA VAL A 80 25.06 -4.18 22.99
C VAL A 80 23.85 -4.91 22.41
N THR A 81 23.02 -5.46 23.29
CA THR A 81 21.89 -6.33 22.93
C THR A 81 20.60 -5.54 22.77
N ASP A 82 20.40 -4.51 23.60
CA ASP A 82 19.25 -3.62 23.57
C ASP A 82 19.62 -2.22 24.07
N LEU A 83 18.85 -1.21 23.65
CA LEU A 83 19.05 0.18 24.04
C LEU A 83 17.73 0.96 24.02
N ASP A 84 17.61 1.96 24.87
CA ASP A 84 16.42 2.81 24.95
C ASP A 84 16.78 4.22 25.41
N PHE A 85 16.10 5.22 24.84
CA PHE A 85 16.21 6.61 25.29
C PHE A 85 15.18 6.88 26.39
N SER A 86 15.51 7.77 27.32
CA SER A 86 14.51 8.27 28.26
C SER A 86 13.36 8.94 27.50
N PRO A 87 12.09 8.66 27.84
CA PRO A 87 10.95 9.34 27.25
C PRO A 87 10.85 10.82 27.66
N PHE A 88 11.66 11.26 28.62
CA PHE A 88 11.61 12.61 29.19
C PHE A 88 12.85 13.45 28.89
N ASP A 89 13.98 12.81 28.56
CA ASP A 89 15.26 13.47 28.36
C ASP A 89 15.96 12.89 27.12
N ASP A 90 15.97 13.69 26.05
CA ASP A 90 16.51 13.31 24.73
C ASP A 90 17.99 12.89 24.75
N PHE A 91 18.71 13.26 25.81
CA PHE A 91 20.15 13.06 25.97
C PHE A 91 20.49 11.96 26.99
N LEU A 92 19.50 11.30 27.59
CA LEU A 92 19.73 10.18 28.49
C LEU A 92 19.48 8.86 27.75
N LEU A 93 20.55 8.07 27.58
CA LEU A 93 20.52 6.77 26.90
C LEU A 93 20.83 5.66 27.90
N ALA A 94 20.04 4.58 27.88
CA ALA A 94 20.33 3.34 28.59
C ALA A 94 20.72 2.23 27.60
N THR A 95 21.74 1.45 27.94
CA THR A 95 22.28 0.36 27.11
C THR A 95 22.39 -0.92 27.92
N GLY A 96 21.86 -2.02 27.39
CA GLY A 96 22.02 -3.37 27.92
C GLY A 96 22.97 -4.20 27.05
N SER A 97 23.73 -5.11 27.67
CA SER A 97 24.78 -5.85 26.95
C SER A 97 24.93 -7.30 27.38
N ALA A 98 25.56 -8.08 26.49
CA ALA A 98 26.11 -9.39 26.77
C ALA A 98 27.18 -9.40 27.88
N ASP A 99 27.77 -8.23 28.21
CA ASP A 99 28.65 -8.06 29.38
C ASP A 99 27.89 -8.12 30.74
N ARG A 100 26.57 -8.38 30.67
CA ARG A 100 25.66 -8.57 31.81
C ARG A 100 25.37 -7.31 32.61
N THR A 101 25.72 -6.14 32.08
CA THR A 101 25.44 -4.86 32.75
C THR A 101 24.43 -4.02 31.98
N VAL A 102 23.75 -3.14 32.71
CA VAL A 102 23.00 -2.02 32.14
C VAL A 102 23.75 -0.74 32.47
N LYS A 103 23.98 0.12 31.48
CA LYS A 103 24.71 1.39 31.66
C LYS A 103 23.88 2.57 31.19
N PHE A 104 24.00 3.68 31.90
CA PHE A 104 23.32 4.95 31.58
C PHE A 104 24.33 6.01 31.17
N TRP A 105 24.00 6.73 30.10
CA TRP A 105 24.89 7.68 29.45
C TRP A 105 24.19 9.01 29.28
N ARG A 106 24.86 10.09 29.69
CA ARG A 106 24.50 11.45 29.30
C ARG A 106 25.20 11.78 28.00
N LEU A 107 24.44 11.88 26.93
CA LEU A 107 24.97 12.26 25.63
C LEU A 107 25.05 13.79 25.52
N PRO A 108 26.12 14.33 24.95
CA PRO A 108 26.26 15.77 24.75
C PRO A 108 25.31 16.30 23.67
N GLY A 109 25.04 17.61 23.73
CA GLY A 109 24.49 18.35 22.59
C GLY A 109 25.49 18.43 21.42
N PRO A 110 25.07 18.94 20.25
CA PRO A 110 25.93 19.05 19.07
C PRO A 110 27.27 19.75 19.40
N GLY A 111 28.39 19.12 19.02
CA GLY A 111 29.73 19.72 19.12
C GLY A 111 30.50 19.48 20.43
N GLN A 112 29.95 18.80 21.44
CA GLN A 112 30.71 18.44 22.66
C GLN A 112 31.17 16.98 22.63
N ALA A 113 32.24 16.66 23.38
CA ALA A 113 32.83 15.33 23.42
C ALA A 113 31.91 14.31 24.12
N LEU A 114 31.91 13.07 23.61
CA LEU A 114 31.18 11.95 24.23
C LEU A 114 31.72 11.64 25.64
N PRO A 115 30.87 11.14 26.56
CA PRO A 115 31.32 10.72 27.88
C PRO A 115 32.31 9.56 27.78
N SER A 116 33.35 9.60 28.62
CA SER A 116 34.36 8.54 28.71
C SER A 116 33.97 7.39 29.65
N ALA A 117 32.92 7.56 30.46
CA ALA A 117 32.45 6.57 31.43
C ALA A 117 30.92 6.67 31.60
N PRO A 118 30.23 5.57 31.96
CA PRO A 118 28.81 5.60 32.25
C PRO A 118 28.54 6.37 33.55
N GLY A 119 27.39 7.05 33.62
CA GLY A 119 26.98 7.78 34.82
C GLY A 119 26.41 6.85 35.90
N VAL A 120 25.68 5.81 35.49
CA VAL A 120 25.12 4.79 36.37
C VAL A 120 25.34 3.42 35.72
N VAL A 121 25.61 2.40 36.54
CA VAL A 121 25.76 1.01 36.12
C VAL A 121 24.87 0.14 37.02
N LEU A 122 24.04 -0.72 36.43
CA LEU A 122 23.26 -1.75 37.14
C LEU A 122 23.82 -3.14 36.78
N GLY A 123 23.71 -4.07 37.73
CA GLY A 123 24.25 -5.42 37.63
C GLY A 123 25.66 -5.55 38.24
N PRO A 124 26.44 -6.57 37.85
CA PRO A 124 26.17 -7.51 36.76
C PRO A 124 25.02 -8.48 37.07
N GLU A 125 24.29 -8.87 36.03
CA GLU A 125 23.30 -9.94 36.05
C GLU A 125 23.97 -11.31 35.83
N ASP A 126 23.24 -12.39 36.10
CA ASP A 126 23.75 -13.76 35.93
C ASP A 126 23.94 -14.14 34.45
N LEU A 127 23.11 -13.57 33.58
CA LEU A 127 23.07 -13.82 32.14
C LEU A 127 23.14 -12.50 31.36
N PRO A 128 23.43 -12.54 30.04
CA PRO A 128 23.30 -11.39 29.16
C PRO A 128 21.98 -10.65 29.36
N VAL A 129 22.06 -9.32 29.48
CA VAL A 129 20.85 -8.49 29.49
C VAL A 129 20.33 -8.48 28.07
N GLU A 130 19.07 -8.89 27.86
CA GLU A 130 18.49 -9.04 26.53
C GLU A 130 17.36 -8.04 26.28
N VAL A 131 16.69 -7.53 27.31
CA VAL A 131 15.60 -6.55 27.18
C VAL A 131 15.88 -5.35 28.07
N LEU A 132 15.59 -4.15 27.58
CA LEU A 132 15.62 -2.92 28.36
C LEU A 132 14.53 -1.93 27.92
N GLN A 133 13.78 -1.35 28.88
CA GLN A 133 12.84 -0.27 28.59
C GLN A 133 12.65 0.68 29.77
N PHE A 134 12.67 1.99 29.49
CA PHE A 134 12.29 3.02 30.46
C PHE A 134 10.81 2.99 30.81
N HIS A 135 10.50 3.38 32.03
CA HIS A 135 9.11 3.54 32.47
C HIS A 135 8.45 4.76 31.80
N PRO A 136 7.21 4.65 31.31
CA PRO A 136 6.59 5.68 30.48
C PRO A 136 6.07 6.90 31.26
N THR A 137 5.96 6.84 32.59
CA THR A 137 5.40 7.93 33.41
C THR A 137 6.30 8.41 34.56
N SER A 138 7.42 7.74 34.83
CA SER A 138 8.30 8.04 35.97
C SER A 138 9.76 8.03 35.55
N ASP A 139 10.48 9.10 35.84
CA ASP A 139 11.93 9.20 35.62
C ASP A 139 12.67 8.40 36.70
N GLY A 140 13.52 7.45 36.29
CA GLY A 140 14.28 6.63 37.24
C GLY A 140 13.74 5.23 37.50
N VAL A 141 12.67 4.81 36.80
CA VAL A 141 12.22 3.41 36.79
C VAL A 141 12.56 2.77 35.46
N LEU A 142 13.12 1.56 35.50
CA LEU A 142 13.53 0.79 34.32
C LEU A 142 13.12 -0.68 34.48
N VAL A 143 12.67 -1.33 33.41
CA VAL A 143 12.59 -2.79 33.35
C VAL A 143 13.76 -3.35 32.55
N SER A 144 14.39 -4.40 33.06
CA SER A 144 15.40 -5.18 32.32
C SER A 144 15.11 -6.67 32.40
N ALA A 145 15.54 -7.44 31.40
CA ALA A 145 15.47 -8.90 31.44
C ALA A 145 16.81 -9.54 31.07
N ALA A 146 17.21 -10.55 31.84
CA ALA A 146 18.41 -11.36 31.61
C ALA A 146 18.05 -12.84 31.80
N GLY A 147 18.07 -13.63 30.72
CA GLY A 147 17.60 -15.01 30.76
C GLY A 147 16.12 -15.11 31.13
N THR A 148 15.81 -15.78 32.25
CA THR A 148 14.46 -15.93 32.81
C THR A 148 14.10 -14.82 33.81
N ALA A 149 15.08 -14.04 34.26
CA ALA A 149 14.88 -13.00 35.27
C ALA A 149 14.44 -11.69 34.62
N VAL A 150 13.34 -11.11 35.12
CA VAL A 150 12.89 -9.76 34.74
C VAL A 150 12.87 -8.88 35.99
N LYS A 151 13.68 -7.84 36.02
CA LYS A 151 13.81 -6.95 37.17
C LYS A 151 13.25 -5.57 36.85
N VAL A 152 12.56 -5.00 37.83
CA VAL A 152 12.16 -3.58 37.82
C VAL A 152 13.08 -2.84 38.77
N TRP A 153 13.69 -1.76 38.31
CA TRP A 153 14.75 -1.05 39.03
C TRP A 153 14.31 0.32 39.49
N ASP A 154 14.82 0.72 40.67
CA ASP A 154 15.02 2.11 41.02
C ASP A 154 16.45 2.46 40.58
N VAL A 155 16.56 3.16 39.45
CA VAL A 155 17.85 3.46 38.81
C VAL A 155 18.68 4.41 39.69
N ALA A 156 18.04 5.37 40.35
CA ALA A 156 18.72 6.33 41.21
C ALA A 156 19.34 5.65 42.43
N LYS A 157 18.65 4.65 42.99
CA LYS A 157 19.17 3.83 44.10
C LYS A 157 20.06 2.67 43.66
N GLN A 158 20.11 2.36 42.37
CA GLN A 158 20.81 1.21 41.79
C GLN A 158 20.39 -0.12 42.45
N GLN A 159 19.10 -0.27 42.75
CA GLN A 159 18.55 -1.46 43.40
C GLN A 159 17.31 -1.97 42.66
N PRO A 160 17.10 -3.30 42.59
CA PRO A 160 15.86 -3.86 42.08
C PRO A 160 14.73 -3.60 43.10
N LEU A 161 13.62 -3.05 42.62
CA LEU A 161 12.38 -2.90 43.37
C LEU A 161 11.64 -4.23 43.50
N THR A 162 11.63 -5.02 42.43
CA THR A 162 11.10 -6.39 42.41
C THR A 162 11.71 -7.19 41.27
N GLU A 163 11.63 -8.50 41.39
CA GLU A 163 11.94 -9.46 40.33
C GLU A 163 10.68 -10.24 39.98
N LEU A 164 10.28 -10.22 38.72
CA LEU A 164 9.09 -10.89 38.23
C LEU A 164 9.39 -12.37 38.03
N VAL A 165 8.64 -13.22 38.72
CA VAL A 165 8.86 -14.67 38.77
C VAL A 165 7.69 -15.40 38.11
N ALA A 166 7.91 -15.93 36.90
CA ALA A 166 6.99 -16.88 36.24
C ALA A 166 7.55 -17.51 34.95
N HIS A 167 8.69 -17.05 34.45
CA HIS A 167 9.21 -17.42 33.14
C HIS A 167 9.95 -18.76 33.18
N GLY A 168 9.60 -19.67 32.27
CA GLY A 168 10.21 -21.00 32.19
C GLY A 168 11.43 -21.08 31.27
N ASP A 169 11.70 -20.02 30.49
CA ASP A 169 12.77 -19.95 29.50
C ASP A 169 13.16 -18.46 29.25
N LEU A 170 14.03 -18.20 28.27
CA LEU A 170 14.51 -16.88 27.88
C LEU A 170 13.37 -15.89 27.61
N VAL A 171 13.41 -14.74 28.27
CA VAL A 171 12.49 -13.62 28.03
C VAL A 171 12.90 -12.88 26.76
N GLN A 172 11.98 -12.82 25.80
CA GLN A 172 12.20 -12.25 24.47
C GLN A 172 11.66 -10.82 24.36
N SER A 173 10.71 -10.42 25.21
CA SER A 173 10.18 -9.05 25.24
C SER A 173 9.64 -8.74 26.63
N ALA A 174 9.83 -7.51 27.10
CA ALA A 174 9.21 -6.97 28.31
C ALA A 174 8.89 -5.50 28.04
N ILE A 175 7.61 -5.13 28.17
CA ILE A 175 7.14 -3.79 27.83
C ILE A 175 6.13 -3.24 28.85
N TRP A 176 6.25 -1.95 29.15
CA TRP A 176 5.29 -1.22 29.97
C TRP A 176 4.02 -0.89 29.20
N ASN A 177 2.86 -1.04 29.84
CA ASN A 177 1.63 -0.45 29.35
C ASN A 177 1.69 1.10 29.48
N ARG A 178 0.74 1.79 28.86
CA ARG A 178 0.81 3.26 28.68
C ARG A 178 0.91 4.07 29.99
N ASP A 179 0.31 3.59 31.08
CA ASP A 179 0.37 4.28 32.37
C ASP A 179 1.49 3.78 33.29
N GLY A 180 2.23 2.75 32.85
CA GLY A 180 3.31 2.16 33.62
C GLY A 180 2.84 1.26 34.78
N ALA A 181 1.54 0.95 34.86
CA ALA A 181 1.04 0.08 35.92
C ALA A 181 1.36 -1.40 35.67
N LEU A 182 1.39 -1.83 34.41
CA LEU A 182 1.53 -3.24 34.03
C LEU A 182 2.76 -3.46 33.14
N VAL A 183 3.40 -4.61 33.32
CA VAL A 183 4.45 -5.12 32.44
C VAL A 183 3.92 -6.33 31.68
N GLY A 184 3.93 -6.25 30.36
CA GLY A 184 3.69 -7.39 29.47
C GLY A 184 5.01 -8.05 29.07
N THR A 185 5.12 -9.36 29.21
CA THR A 185 6.32 -10.11 28.79
C THR A 185 5.99 -11.22 27.80
N ALA A 186 6.90 -11.45 26.84
CA ALA A 186 6.89 -12.61 25.96
C ALA A 186 8.13 -13.46 26.23
N CYS A 187 7.93 -14.77 26.27
CA CYS A 187 8.99 -15.72 26.63
C CYS A 187 9.06 -16.86 25.62
N LYS A 188 10.27 -17.40 25.47
CA LYS A 188 10.58 -18.54 24.62
C LYS A 188 9.80 -19.81 25.00
N ASP A 189 9.28 -19.87 26.23
CA ASP A 189 8.33 -20.88 26.69
C ASP A 189 6.93 -20.79 26.05
N LYS A 190 6.76 -19.90 25.05
CA LYS A 190 5.55 -19.67 24.24
C LYS A 190 4.43 -18.93 24.96
N GLN A 191 4.67 -18.47 26.19
CA GLN A 191 3.69 -17.76 26.99
C GLN A 191 3.89 -16.25 26.91
N LEU A 192 2.77 -15.53 26.83
CA LEU A 192 2.67 -14.13 27.19
C LEU A 192 2.17 -14.03 28.63
N ARG A 193 2.71 -13.06 29.36
CA ARG A 193 2.34 -12.83 30.77
C ARG A 193 2.14 -11.36 31.02
N ILE A 194 1.18 -11.04 31.88
CA ILE A 194 0.94 -9.71 32.41
C ILE A 194 1.31 -9.71 33.87
N PHE A 195 2.04 -8.68 34.31
CA PHE A 195 2.45 -8.47 35.69
C PHE A 195 2.00 -7.09 36.15
N ASP A 196 1.60 -7.00 37.42
CA ASP A 196 1.59 -5.73 38.15
C ASP A 196 2.75 -5.79 39.17
N PRO A 197 3.90 -5.17 38.86
CA PRO A 197 5.13 -5.31 39.65
C PRO A 197 5.00 -4.80 41.09
N ARG A 198 4.01 -3.94 41.37
CA ARG A 198 3.82 -3.33 42.70
C ARG A 198 2.97 -4.20 43.61
N THR A 199 2.20 -5.13 43.07
CA THR A 199 1.31 -5.99 43.86
C THR A 199 1.99 -7.26 44.33
N LYS A 200 2.58 -8.02 43.40
CA LYS A 200 3.26 -9.28 43.66
C LYS A 200 4.18 -9.64 42.48
N PRO A 201 5.24 -10.42 42.72
CA PRO A 201 6.20 -10.79 41.69
C PRO A 201 5.63 -11.82 40.67
N GLN A 202 4.55 -12.53 40.98
CA GLN A 202 3.94 -13.49 40.06
C GLN A 202 3.05 -12.83 39.00
N ALA A 203 2.97 -13.47 37.83
CA ALA A 203 2.08 -13.02 36.75
C ALA A 203 0.61 -12.96 37.23
N SER A 204 -0.07 -11.86 36.92
CA SER A 204 -1.51 -11.72 37.13
C SER A 204 -2.29 -12.55 36.13
N GLN A 205 -1.78 -12.68 34.90
CA GLN A 205 -2.37 -13.45 33.81
C GLN A 205 -1.27 -14.08 32.95
N SER A 206 -1.56 -15.24 32.36
CA SER A 206 -0.67 -15.94 31.42
C SER A 206 -1.49 -16.61 30.33
N THR A 207 -0.98 -16.61 29.10
CA THR A 207 -1.62 -17.29 27.97
C THR A 207 -0.60 -17.71 26.93
N GLN A 208 -0.92 -18.75 26.15
CA GLN A 208 -0.08 -19.19 25.05
C GLN A 208 -0.36 -18.33 23.81
N ALA A 209 0.65 -17.65 23.25
CA ALA A 209 0.44 -16.76 22.11
C ALA A 209 0.79 -17.37 20.76
N HIS A 210 2.01 -17.89 20.64
CA HIS A 210 2.55 -18.39 19.38
C HIS A 210 3.01 -19.82 19.56
N GLU A 211 2.75 -20.68 18.59
CA GLU A 211 3.05 -22.11 18.71
C GLU A 211 4.54 -22.44 18.56
N ASN A 212 5.30 -21.50 17.99
CA ASN A 212 6.73 -21.58 17.75
C ASN A 212 7.50 -20.66 18.71
N SER A 213 8.66 -21.13 19.18
CA SER A 213 9.49 -20.47 20.21
C SER A 213 10.65 -19.64 19.66
N ARG A 214 10.71 -19.36 18.34
CA ARG A 214 11.84 -18.61 17.74
C ARG A 214 12.08 -17.24 18.36
N ASP A 215 11.15 -16.31 18.18
CA ASP A 215 11.18 -14.96 18.74
C ASP A 215 9.74 -14.44 18.83
N SER A 216 9.45 -13.70 19.89
CA SER A 216 8.15 -13.13 20.16
C SER A 216 8.31 -11.72 20.73
N ARG A 217 7.59 -10.75 20.15
CA ARG A 217 7.63 -9.34 20.54
C ARG A 217 6.26 -8.85 20.94
N LEU A 218 6.25 -7.76 21.72
CA LEU A 218 5.02 -7.13 22.17
C LEU A 218 5.04 -5.64 21.86
N ALA A 219 3.86 -5.06 21.70
CA ALA A 219 3.64 -3.62 21.74
C ALA A 219 2.27 -3.29 22.37
N TRP A 220 2.21 -2.37 23.33
CA TRP A 220 0.95 -1.93 23.93
C TRP A 220 0.26 -0.88 23.07
N THR A 221 -1.06 -0.99 22.94
CA THR A 221 -1.87 0.04 22.26
C THR A 221 -2.07 1.27 23.15
N GLY A 222 -2.69 2.32 22.60
CA GLY A 222 -3.08 3.49 23.37
C GLY A 222 -4.07 3.22 24.51
N SER A 223 -4.68 2.03 24.56
CA SER A 223 -5.58 1.59 25.63
C SER A 223 -4.87 0.68 26.64
N ARG A 224 -5.24 0.78 27.92
CA ARG A 224 -4.72 -0.09 28.99
C ARG A 224 -4.99 -1.58 28.75
N GLU A 225 -6.01 -1.88 27.94
CA GLU A 225 -6.58 -3.22 27.82
C GLU A 225 -6.05 -4.01 26.61
N HIS A 226 -5.39 -3.39 25.64
CA HIS A 226 -5.03 -4.10 24.40
C HIS A 226 -3.53 -4.07 24.11
N LEU A 227 -3.00 -5.21 23.69
CA LEU A 227 -1.62 -5.39 23.26
C LEU A 227 -1.54 -6.19 21.96
N VAL A 228 -0.50 -5.91 21.17
CA VAL A 228 -0.15 -6.63 19.96
C VAL A 228 1.04 -7.54 20.26
N SER A 229 1.00 -8.79 19.77
CA SER A 229 2.16 -9.68 19.76
C SER A 229 2.54 -10.06 18.33
N THR A 230 3.83 -10.21 18.07
CA THR A 230 4.36 -10.77 16.82
C THR A 230 5.18 -12.01 17.13
N GLY A 231 5.09 -13.02 16.28
CA GLY A 231 5.83 -14.26 16.44
C GLY A 231 5.66 -15.17 15.23
N PHE A 232 5.75 -16.48 15.45
CA PHE A 232 5.64 -17.48 14.38
C PHE A 232 4.57 -18.52 14.72
N ASN A 233 3.79 -18.91 13.71
CA ASN A 233 2.87 -20.04 13.83
C ASN A 233 3.61 -21.40 13.72
N GLN A 234 2.85 -22.50 13.79
CA GLN A 234 3.39 -23.87 13.67
C GLN A 234 4.13 -24.11 12.35
N MET A 235 3.64 -23.51 11.27
CA MET A 235 4.19 -23.61 9.91
C MET A 235 5.40 -22.68 9.67
N ARG A 236 5.86 -21.96 10.70
CA ARG A 236 6.94 -20.96 10.64
C ARG A 236 6.60 -19.74 9.79
N GLU A 237 5.31 -19.44 9.65
CA GLU A 237 4.87 -18.18 9.06
C GLU A 237 4.82 -17.09 10.14
N HIS A 238 5.11 -15.85 9.74
CA HIS A 238 4.94 -14.70 10.59
C HIS A 238 3.47 -14.51 10.99
N GLU A 239 3.25 -14.36 12.29
CA GLU A 239 1.92 -14.23 12.87
C GLU A 239 1.88 -13.00 13.79
N VAL A 240 0.84 -12.19 13.63
CA VAL A 240 0.56 -11.01 14.43
C VAL A 240 -0.80 -11.16 15.10
N LYS A 241 -0.85 -11.00 16.42
CA LYS A 241 -2.07 -11.18 17.22
C LYS A 241 -2.40 -9.93 18.02
N LEU A 242 -3.68 -9.60 18.10
CA LEU A 242 -4.23 -8.56 18.97
C LEU A 242 -4.90 -9.23 20.17
N TRP A 243 -4.63 -8.76 21.38
CA TRP A 243 -5.12 -9.34 22.63
C TRP A 243 -5.89 -8.30 23.46
N ASP A 244 -6.83 -8.76 24.28
CA ASP A 244 -7.50 -7.98 25.33
C ASP A 244 -7.11 -8.57 26.69
N THR A 245 -6.51 -7.78 27.58
CA THR A 245 -6.09 -8.24 28.90
C THR A 245 -7.26 -8.54 29.83
N ARG A 246 -8.48 -8.09 29.53
CA ARG A 246 -9.68 -8.48 30.29
C ARG A 246 -10.11 -9.91 29.93
N VAL A 247 -9.78 -10.37 28.73
CA VAL A 247 -10.09 -11.70 28.20
C VAL A 247 -8.83 -12.32 27.59
N PHE A 248 -7.82 -12.55 28.45
CA PHE A 248 -6.48 -12.93 28.00
C PHE A 248 -6.35 -14.41 27.57
N SER A 249 -7.45 -15.14 27.41
CA SER A 249 -7.42 -16.56 27.02
C SER A 249 -7.26 -16.78 25.52
N ASN A 250 -7.70 -15.85 24.67
CA ASN A 250 -7.64 -15.95 23.21
C ASN A 250 -7.32 -14.60 22.57
N ALA A 251 -6.68 -14.63 21.39
CA ALA A 251 -6.47 -13.43 20.59
C ALA A 251 -7.80 -12.93 19.99
N LEU A 252 -8.00 -11.62 20.00
CA LEU A 252 -9.14 -10.93 19.37
C LEU A 252 -9.07 -10.98 17.84
N ALA A 253 -7.85 -10.86 17.31
CA ALA A 253 -7.55 -10.95 15.89
C ALA A 253 -6.20 -11.63 15.69
N SER A 254 -6.05 -12.34 14.57
CA SER A 254 -4.78 -12.92 14.13
C SER A 254 -4.59 -12.63 12.65
N LEU A 255 -3.36 -12.34 12.26
CA LEU A 255 -2.93 -12.06 10.90
C LEU A 255 -1.67 -12.86 10.60
N THR A 256 -1.68 -13.59 9.49
CA THR A 256 -0.51 -14.30 8.95
C THR A 256 0.03 -13.54 7.75
N LEU A 257 1.36 -13.38 7.66
CA LEU A 257 2.01 -12.55 6.63
C LEU A 257 2.77 -13.38 5.59
N ASP A 258 3.95 -13.88 5.94
CA ASP A 258 4.84 -14.60 5.03
C ASP A 258 5.61 -15.70 5.76
N THR A 259 6.54 -16.36 5.06
CA THR A 259 7.42 -17.42 5.59
C THR A 259 8.85 -16.93 5.82
N SER A 260 9.06 -15.61 5.90
CA SER A 260 10.38 -15.03 6.03
C SER A 260 11.02 -15.46 7.35
N PRO A 261 12.35 -15.73 7.38
CA PRO A 261 12.98 -16.30 8.56
C PRO A 261 13.29 -15.29 9.67
N GLY A 262 13.22 -13.99 9.38
CA GLY A 262 13.69 -12.92 10.24
C GLY A 262 12.61 -12.37 11.18
N CYS A 263 12.94 -12.22 12.46
CA CYS A 263 11.99 -11.75 13.48
C CYS A 263 11.32 -10.40 13.12
N LEU A 264 9.99 -10.31 13.32
CA LEU A 264 9.22 -9.09 13.12
C LEU A 264 9.29 -8.16 14.34
N MET A 265 9.62 -6.90 14.08
CA MET A 265 9.58 -5.79 15.05
C MET A 265 8.24 -5.05 14.94
N PRO A 266 7.39 -5.06 15.99
CA PRO A 266 6.14 -4.30 16.02
C PRO A 266 6.39 -2.86 16.46
N LEU A 267 6.51 -1.98 15.49
CA LEU A 267 6.67 -0.54 15.67
C LEU A 267 5.29 0.13 15.76
N LEU A 268 4.69 0.11 16.95
CA LEU A 268 3.35 0.67 17.21
C LEU A 268 3.43 2.09 17.79
N ASP A 269 2.74 3.02 17.15
CA ASP A 269 2.46 4.33 17.73
C ASP A 269 1.13 4.28 18.51
N PRO A 270 1.15 4.35 19.85
CA PRO A 270 -0.04 4.15 20.68
C PRO A 270 -1.09 5.26 20.51
N ASP A 271 -0.71 6.45 20.01
CA ASP A 271 -1.63 7.58 19.86
C ASP A 271 -2.41 7.57 18.54
N SER A 272 -1.80 7.17 17.41
CA SER A 272 -2.56 6.93 16.17
C SER A 272 -3.19 5.54 16.11
N GLY A 273 -2.57 4.54 16.74
CA GLY A 273 -2.84 3.13 16.48
C GLY A 273 -2.19 2.61 15.20
N LEU A 274 -1.29 3.35 14.56
CA LEU A 274 -0.53 2.86 13.41
C LEU A 274 0.59 1.92 13.86
N LEU A 275 0.61 0.73 13.27
CA LEU A 275 1.57 -0.34 13.50
C LEU A 275 2.39 -0.56 12.24
N VAL A 276 3.70 -0.34 12.32
CA VAL A 276 4.63 -0.78 11.27
C VAL A 276 5.28 -2.10 11.68
N LEU A 277 5.27 -3.08 10.79
CA LEU A 277 5.93 -4.36 10.94
C LEU A 277 7.17 -4.37 10.07
N ALA A 278 8.32 -4.55 10.71
CA ALA A 278 9.63 -4.57 10.08
C ALA A 278 10.34 -5.90 10.35
N GLY A 279 10.62 -6.68 9.32
CA GLY A 279 11.35 -7.95 9.46
C GLY A 279 12.85 -7.78 9.25
N LYS A 280 13.65 -8.34 10.16
CA LYS A 280 15.11 -8.30 10.04
C LYS A 280 15.56 -9.18 8.86
N GLY A 281 16.35 -8.63 7.95
CA GLY A 281 16.76 -9.32 6.72
C GLY A 281 15.78 -9.14 5.55
N GLU A 282 14.69 -8.39 5.75
CA GLU A 282 13.70 -8.14 4.72
C GLU A 282 13.90 -6.77 4.06
N ARG A 283 13.18 -6.55 2.96
CA ARG A 283 13.14 -5.28 2.21
C ARG A 283 11.72 -4.72 2.13
N GLN A 284 10.84 -5.11 3.06
CA GLN A 284 9.46 -4.64 3.09
C GLN A 284 9.09 -4.17 4.51
N LEU A 285 8.32 -3.10 4.57
CA LEU A 285 7.62 -2.65 5.77
C LEU A 285 6.12 -2.73 5.52
N TYR A 286 5.39 -3.37 6.43
CA TYR A 286 3.93 -3.39 6.38
C TYR A 286 3.36 -2.41 7.40
N CYS A 287 2.42 -1.57 6.99
CA CYS A 287 1.75 -0.61 7.87
C CYS A 287 0.27 -0.99 8.01
N TYR A 288 -0.17 -1.12 9.26
CA TYR A 288 -1.53 -1.45 9.67
C TYR A 288 -2.07 -0.39 10.63
N GLU A 289 -3.38 -0.26 10.70
CA GLU A 289 -4.07 0.43 11.78
C GLU A 289 -4.65 -0.62 12.73
N VAL A 290 -4.28 -0.51 14.01
CA VAL A 290 -4.87 -1.29 15.08
C VAL A 290 -6.19 -0.63 15.47
N VAL A 291 -7.31 -1.32 15.24
CA VAL A 291 -8.66 -0.82 15.52
C VAL A 291 -9.32 -1.67 16.61
N PRO A 292 -9.05 -1.42 17.91
CA PRO A 292 -9.56 -2.25 18.99
C PRO A 292 -11.09 -2.34 19.02
N GLN A 293 -11.80 -1.26 18.66
CA GLN A 293 -13.27 -1.28 18.68
C GLN A 293 -13.89 -2.19 17.60
N GLN A 294 -13.14 -2.48 16.54
CA GLN A 294 -13.55 -3.39 15.47
C GLN A 294 -12.87 -4.76 15.57
N LEU A 295 -12.04 -4.96 16.60
CA LEU A 295 -11.26 -6.19 16.81
C LEU A 295 -10.47 -6.58 15.55
N ALA A 296 -9.82 -5.61 14.89
CA ALA A 296 -9.19 -5.82 13.59
C ALA A 296 -7.84 -5.11 13.45
N LEU A 297 -6.96 -5.71 12.64
CA LEU A 297 -5.75 -5.11 12.09
C LEU A 297 -6.01 -4.75 10.63
N SER A 298 -6.20 -3.47 10.35
CA SER A 298 -6.60 -3.02 9.01
C SER A 298 -5.37 -2.59 8.21
N PRO A 299 -5.12 -3.15 7.01
CA PRO A 299 -3.97 -2.74 6.20
C PRO A 299 -4.10 -1.28 5.78
N VAL A 300 -3.00 -0.54 5.91
CA VAL A 300 -2.91 0.88 5.53
C VAL A 300 -2.07 1.04 4.27
N THR A 301 -0.81 0.61 4.32
CA THR A 301 0.12 0.71 3.18
C THR A 301 1.31 -0.24 3.35
N GLN A 302 2.11 -0.39 2.30
CA GLN A 302 3.36 -1.16 2.32
C GLN A 302 4.48 -0.33 1.68
N CYS A 303 5.70 -0.45 2.21
CA CYS A 303 6.86 0.26 1.71
C CYS A 303 7.96 -0.74 1.35
N VAL A 304 8.46 -0.70 0.11
CA VAL A 304 9.63 -1.48 -0.33
C VAL A 304 10.88 -0.66 -0.05
N LEU A 305 11.92 -1.32 0.46
CA LEU A 305 13.18 -0.72 0.86
C LEU A 305 14.26 -1.02 -0.19
N GLU A 306 15.14 -0.04 -0.46
CA GLU A 306 16.28 -0.23 -1.37
C GLU A 306 17.31 -1.23 -0.81
N SER A 307 17.50 -1.21 0.51
CA SER A 307 18.49 -2.03 1.21
C SER A 307 17.84 -2.96 2.24
N VAL A 308 18.59 -3.99 2.64
CA VAL A 308 18.12 -4.97 3.63
C VAL A 308 18.05 -4.34 5.02
N LEU A 309 16.97 -4.66 5.75
CA LEU A 309 16.73 -4.14 7.08
C LEU A 309 17.59 -4.88 8.13
N ARG A 310 18.44 -4.16 8.85
CA ARG A 310 19.18 -4.66 10.02
C ARG A 310 18.53 -4.32 11.34
N GLY A 311 17.82 -3.20 11.36
CA GLY A 311 17.10 -2.68 12.50
C GLY A 311 16.08 -1.63 12.07
N ALA A 312 15.12 -1.33 12.93
CA ALA A 312 14.15 -0.28 12.69
C ALA A 312 13.69 0.40 13.99
N ALA A 313 13.42 1.69 13.93
CA ALA A 313 12.90 2.47 15.05
C ALA A 313 11.82 3.44 14.62
N LEU A 314 10.84 3.69 15.50
CA LEU A 314 9.95 4.84 15.38
C LEU A 314 10.65 6.10 15.87
N VAL A 315 10.47 7.18 15.13
CA VAL A 315 10.81 8.52 15.60
C VAL A 315 9.67 9.05 16.47
N PRO A 316 9.95 9.64 17.64
CA PRO A 316 8.92 10.21 18.50
C PRO A 316 8.05 11.25 17.79
N ARG A 317 6.75 11.25 18.11
CA ARG A 317 5.75 12.15 17.49
C ARG A 317 6.11 13.63 17.54
N GLN A 318 6.79 14.06 18.60
CA GLN A 318 7.18 15.45 18.80
C GLN A 318 8.21 15.93 17.75
N ALA A 319 8.96 15.01 17.13
CA ALA A 319 9.94 15.29 16.09
C ALA A 319 9.40 15.14 14.64
N LEU A 320 8.12 14.79 14.48
CA LEU A 320 7.49 14.66 13.15
C LEU A 320 7.21 16.03 12.52
N ALA A 321 7.27 16.08 11.20
CA ALA A 321 6.92 17.24 10.39
C ALA A 321 5.39 17.33 10.23
N VAL A 322 4.67 17.61 11.33
CA VAL A 322 3.19 17.57 11.40
C VAL A 322 2.48 18.49 10.39
N MET A 323 3.11 19.60 10.00
CA MET A 323 2.57 20.52 8.98
C MET A 323 2.56 19.90 7.58
N SER A 324 3.38 18.88 7.34
CA SER A 324 3.40 18.09 6.10
C SER A 324 2.51 16.84 6.18
N CYS A 325 1.67 16.74 7.21
CA CYS A 325 0.83 15.58 7.50
C CYS A 325 1.62 14.27 7.66
N GLU A 326 2.88 14.36 8.12
CA GLU A 326 3.69 13.21 8.49
C GLU A 326 3.16 12.60 9.80
N VAL A 327 2.44 11.48 9.70
CA VAL A 327 1.77 10.84 10.84
C VAL A 327 2.65 9.82 11.57
N LEU A 328 3.71 9.35 10.91
CA LEU A 328 4.67 8.37 11.44
C LEU A 328 5.99 8.50 10.68
N ARG A 329 7.13 8.28 11.34
CA ARG A 329 8.45 8.19 10.68
C ARG A 329 9.21 6.99 11.21
N VAL A 330 9.70 6.14 10.31
CA VAL A 330 10.50 4.95 10.62
C VAL A 330 11.94 5.18 10.19
N LEU A 331 12.89 4.97 11.09
CA LEU A 331 14.30 4.89 10.75
C LEU A 331 14.62 3.45 10.36
N GLN A 332 14.98 3.22 9.10
CA GLN A 332 15.55 1.96 8.66
C GLN A 332 17.06 1.97 8.87
N LEU A 333 17.58 1.02 9.64
CA LEU A 333 19.02 0.75 9.71
C LEU A 333 19.39 -0.29 8.65
N SER A 334 20.33 0.05 7.77
CA SER A 334 20.95 -0.86 6.82
C SER A 334 22.43 -1.05 7.14
N ASP A 335 23.14 -1.86 6.35
CA ASP A 335 24.58 -2.10 6.55
C ASP A 335 25.42 -0.80 6.42
N THR A 336 24.96 0.17 5.61
CA THR A 336 25.76 1.34 5.20
C THR A 336 25.08 2.69 5.42
N ALA A 337 23.77 2.70 5.73
CA ALA A 337 23.00 3.93 5.87
C ALA A 337 21.83 3.79 6.87
N ILE A 338 21.42 4.91 7.47
CA ILE A 338 20.11 5.07 8.11
C ILE A 338 19.20 5.86 7.16
N VAL A 339 18.03 5.29 6.86
CA VAL A 339 17.05 5.85 5.93
C VAL A 339 15.80 6.28 6.70
N PRO A 340 15.48 7.59 6.81
CA PRO A 340 14.29 8.07 7.51
C PRO A 340 13.05 8.09 6.61
N ILE A 341 12.19 7.09 6.75
CA ILE A 341 10.98 6.89 5.93
C ILE A 341 9.78 7.57 6.59
N GLY A 342 9.27 8.63 5.97
CA GLY A 342 8.08 9.36 6.44
C GLY A 342 6.79 8.75 5.90
N TYR A 343 5.76 8.66 6.74
CA TYR A 343 4.40 8.23 6.36
C TYR A 343 3.49 9.44 6.39
N HIS A 344 2.91 9.79 5.25
CA HIS A 344 2.15 11.02 5.07
C HIS A 344 0.70 10.75 4.70
N VAL A 345 -0.23 11.46 5.35
CA VAL A 345 -1.64 11.48 4.92
C VAL A 345 -1.84 12.63 3.94
N PRO A 346 -2.25 12.38 2.69
CA PRO A 346 -2.45 13.45 1.71
C PRO A 346 -3.56 14.43 2.16
N ARG A 347 -3.19 15.70 2.34
CA ARG A 347 -4.11 16.82 2.62
C ARG A 347 -3.88 17.96 1.64
N LYS A 348 -4.93 18.70 1.29
CA LYS A 348 -4.89 19.81 0.32
C LYS A 348 -4.31 21.10 0.91
N SER A 349 -4.39 21.28 2.23
CA SER A 349 -3.96 22.48 2.96
C SER A 349 -2.73 22.19 3.81
N VAL A 350 -1.76 23.12 3.78
CA VAL A 350 -0.57 23.13 4.65
C VAL A 350 -0.95 23.80 5.97
N GLU A 351 -1.82 23.15 6.72
CA GLU A 351 -2.28 23.59 8.04
C GLU A 351 -2.13 22.44 9.04
N PHE A 352 -2.25 22.73 10.33
CA PHE A 352 -2.25 21.69 11.34
C PHE A 352 -3.59 20.94 11.33
N HIS A 353 -3.56 19.63 11.08
CA HIS A 353 -4.75 18.78 11.02
C HIS A 353 -4.98 18.09 12.37
N GLU A 354 -5.78 18.70 13.24
CA GLU A 354 -6.07 18.18 14.58
C GLU A 354 -6.60 16.73 14.56
N ASP A 355 -7.33 16.35 13.51
CA ASP A 355 -7.88 15.01 13.38
C ASP A 355 -6.80 13.93 13.18
N LEU A 356 -5.65 14.27 12.60
CA LEU A 356 -4.51 13.36 12.40
C LEU A 356 -3.58 13.31 13.61
N PHE A 357 -3.50 14.41 14.36
CA PHE A 357 -2.52 14.63 15.42
C PHE A 357 -3.19 14.81 16.79
N PRO A 358 -3.71 13.73 17.41
CA PRO A 358 -4.18 13.80 18.78
C PRO A 358 -3.03 14.19 19.72
N ASP A 359 -3.38 14.82 20.84
CA ASP A 359 -2.40 15.16 21.88
C ASP A 359 -1.65 13.91 22.35
N THR A 360 -0.32 14.04 22.42
CA THR A 360 0.61 12.95 22.73
C THR A 360 1.21 13.13 24.12
N ALA A 361 1.92 12.14 24.65
CA ALA A 361 2.60 12.28 25.93
C ALA A 361 3.68 13.38 25.86
N GLY A 362 3.68 14.29 26.85
CA GLY A 362 4.74 15.28 27.04
C GLY A 362 6.05 14.66 27.53
N CYS A 363 7.06 15.51 27.71
CA CYS A 363 8.41 15.13 28.17
C CYS A 363 8.64 15.39 29.67
N VAL A 364 7.60 15.71 30.45
CA VAL A 364 7.73 15.90 31.91
C VAL A 364 7.18 14.65 32.62
N PRO A 365 7.97 14.00 33.49
CA PRO A 365 7.50 12.86 34.28
C PRO A 365 6.26 13.21 35.10
N ALA A 366 5.33 12.27 35.21
CA ALA A 366 4.08 12.47 35.95
C ALA A 366 4.28 12.31 37.46
N THR A 367 5.20 11.42 37.84
CA THR A 367 5.40 10.98 39.23
C THR A 367 6.85 10.56 39.44
N ASP A 368 7.36 10.67 40.66
CA ASP A 368 8.68 10.18 41.04
C ASP A 368 8.66 8.66 41.32
N PRO A 369 9.81 7.97 41.27
CA PRO A 369 9.88 6.51 41.45
C PRO A 369 9.27 6.02 42.76
N HIS A 370 9.41 6.78 43.85
CA HIS A 370 8.90 6.38 45.16
C HIS A 370 7.37 6.49 45.20
N SER A 371 6.82 7.59 44.69
CA SER A 371 5.36 7.78 44.61
C SER A 371 4.70 6.75 43.68
N TRP A 372 5.30 6.47 42.52
CA TRP A 372 4.83 5.41 41.62
C TRP A 372 4.83 4.04 42.29
N TRP A 373 5.92 3.69 42.98
CA TRP A 373 6.04 2.41 43.70
C TRP A 373 4.99 2.28 44.82
N ALA A 374 4.63 3.40 45.46
CA ALA A 374 3.56 3.47 46.45
C ALA A 374 2.14 3.32 45.86
N GLY A 375 2.00 3.18 44.54
CA GLY A 375 0.73 2.91 43.86
C GLY A 375 0.19 4.08 43.03
N ASP A 376 0.94 5.17 42.87
CA ASP A 376 0.55 6.28 42.01
C ASP A 376 0.53 5.83 40.52
N ASN A 377 -0.51 6.26 39.80
CA ASN A 377 -0.74 5.96 38.39
C ASN A 377 -0.99 7.24 37.58
N GLN A 378 -0.45 8.37 38.04
CA GLN A 378 -0.57 9.64 37.34
C GLN A 378 0.00 9.52 35.92
N GLN A 379 -0.78 9.99 34.94
CA GLN A 379 -0.36 10.00 33.55
C GLN A 379 0.41 11.28 33.23
N VAL A 380 1.36 11.16 32.32
CA VAL A 380 2.10 12.30 31.78
C VAL A 380 1.12 13.26 31.13
N GLN A 381 1.34 14.56 31.34
CA GLN A 381 0.51 15.59 30.73
C GLN A 381 0.55 15.44 29.21
N LYS A 382 -0.64 15.45 28.59
CA LYS A 382 -0.74 15.44 27.14
C LYS A 382 -0.40 16.81 26.57
N VAL A 383 0.38 16.83 25.50
CA VAL A 383 0.81 18.05 24.80
C VAL A 383 0.32 18.02 23.36
N SER A 384 -0.10 19.18 22.87
CA SER A 384 -0.49 19.34 21.47
C SER A 384 0.75 19.34 20.58
N LEU A 385 0.64 18.67 19.44
CA LEU A 385 1.67 18.71 18.40
C LEU A 385 1.58 19.98 17.54
N ASN A 386 0.55 20.80 17.71
CA ASN A 386 0.34 22.04 16.98
C ASN A 386 1.53 22.99 17.20
N PRO A 387 2.29 23.37 16.16
CA PRO A 387 3.44 24.26 16.29
C PRO A 387 3.13 25.59 16.99
N ALA A 388 1.90 26.11 16.85
CA ALA A 388 1.50 27.38 17.49
C ALA A 388 1.33 27.27 19.01
N CYS A 389 1.13 26.06 19.54
CA CYS A 389 0.84 25.81 20.94
C CYS A 389 1.88 24.89 21.60
N ARG A 390 3.04 24.66 20.97
CA ARG A 390 4.05 23.74 21.49
C ARG A 390 4.61 24.28 22.82
N PRO A 391 4.39 23.57 23.94
CA PRO A 391 4.94 23.98 25.22
C PRO A 391 6.47 23.83 25.20
N HIS A 392 7.18 24.69 25.92
CA HIS A 392 8.66 24.67 26.07
C HIS A 392 9.21 23.99 27.35
N PRO A 393 8.52 23.10 28.09
CA PRO A 393 9.15 22.48 29.25
C PRO A 393 10.11 21.39 28.79
N SER A 394 11.41 21.62 28.91
CA SER A 394 12.42 20.55 28.83
C SER A 394 12.66 20.00 30.22
N PHE A 395 12.30 18.75 30.48
CA PHE A 395 12.77 18.04 31.66
C PHE A 395 14.21 17.60 31.45
N THR A 396 15.00 17.59 32.52
CA THR A 396 16.35 17.03 32.51
C THR A 396 16.45 16.06 33.66
N SER A 397 16.69 14.80 33.33
CA SER A 397 16.81 13.73 34.31
C SER A 397 18.01 13.95 35.21
N ARG A 398 17.84 13.67 36.51
CA ARG A 398 18.92 13.76 37.51
C ARG A 398 19.69 12.45 37.66
N LEU A 399 19.34 11.41 36.90
CA LEU A 399 20.00 10.10 36.98
C LEU A 399 21.50 10.17 36.66
N VAL A 400 21.88 11.03 35.71
CA VAL A 400 23.29 11.29 35.36
C VAL A 400 23.51 12.82 35.33
N PRO A 401 24.19 13.40 36.34
CA PRO A 401 24.41 14.84 36.41
C PRO A 401 25.31 15.34 35.25
N SER A 402 25.08 16.58 34.81
CA SER A 402 25.90 17.24 33.78
C SER A 402 27.23 17.69 34.39
N MET A 403 28.35 17.50 33.67
CA MET A 403 29.64 18.08 34.10
C MET A 403 29.58 19.60 33.98
N GLU A 404 29.58 20.31 35.11
CA GLU A 404 29.84 21.76 35.12
C GLU A 404 31.30 22.04 34.72
N PRO A 405 31.59 23.10 33.95
CA PRO A 405 32.93 23.63 33.84
C PRO A 405 33.38 24.16 35.21
N LEU A 406 34.59 23.80 35.64
CA LEU A 406 35.22 24.32 36.86
C LEU A 406 35.22 25.87 36.85
N PRO A 407 34.95 26.53 37.99
CA PRO A 407 35.01 27.99 38.08
C PRO A 407 36.45 28.48 37.95
N ASP A 408 36.66 29.42 37.03
CA ASP A 408 37.95 30.07 36.81
C ASP A 408 38.50 30.67 38.10
N THR A 409 39.77 30.41 38.32
CA THR A 409 40.52 30.82 39.50
C THR A 409 40.79 32.33 39.44
N ALA A 410 40.51 33.00 40.56
CA ALA A 410 40.65 34.44 40.77
C ALA A 410 42.03 35.01 40.42
N GLN A 411 42.07 36.23 39.88
CA GLN A 411 43.09 37.26 40.16
C GLN A 411 42.50 38.69 40.04
N PRO A 412 43.10 39.71 40.71
CA PRO A 412 42.32 40.61 41.57
C PRO A 412 42.17 42.08 41.10
N ALA A 413 41.11 42.69 41.66
CA ALA A 413 40.78 44.09 41.93
C ALA A 413 41.64 45.26 41.37
N VAL A 414 40.96 46.27 40.77
CA VAL A 414 41.17 47.72 41.04
C VAL A 414 39.86 48.53 40.79
N MET A 415 39.49 49.36 41.79
CA MET A 415 38.73 50.65 41.88
C MET A 415 38.00 51.21 40.64
N GLU A 416 36.89 51.97 40.67
CA GLU A 416 36.09 52.66 41.70
C GLU A 416 34.77 53.16 41.01
N THR A 417 33.63 53.01 41.71
CA THR A 417 32.40 53.84 41.87
C THR A 417 32.01 55.01 40.91
N PRO A 418 30.76 55.57 40.99
CA PRO A 418 29.42 55.04 40.70
C PRO A 418 28.56 56.08 39.89
N VAL A 419 27.22 56.09 40.05
CA VAL A 419 26.17 57.03 39.57
C VAL A 419 25.49 56.60 38.25
N GLY A 420 24.17 56.49 38.10
CA GLY A 420 23.01 56.67 38.98
C GLY A 420 21.72 56.52 38.16
N ASP A 421 20.73 55.84 38.75
CA ASP A 421 19.28 56.16 38.78
C ASP A 421 18.43 56.50 37.52
N VAL A 422 17.34 55.72 37.42
CA VAL A 422 15.90 56.12 37.26
C VAL A 422 15.24 56.12 35.85
N ASP A 423 14.31 55.15 35.74
CA ASP A 423 12.94 55.12 35.18
C ASP A 423 12.51 55.60 33.77
N ALA A 424 11.66 54.72 33.20
CA ALA A 424 10.33 54.91 32.61
C ALA A 424 10.11 55.57 31.22
N SER A 425 9.64 54.69 30.32
CA SER A 425 8.34 54.77 29.62
C SER A 425 8.18 55.56 28.30
N GLU A 426 7.45 54.88 27.40
CA GLU A 426 6.60 55.33 26.28
C GLU A 426 7.20 55.86 24.95
N GLY A 427 6.64 55.34 23.85
CA GLY A 427 6.08 56.22 22.81
C GLY A 427 6.68 56.19 21.42
N PHE A 428 6.12 55.31 20.56
CA PHE A 428 5.75 55.52 19.16
C PHE A 428 6.70 56.07 18.07
N SER A 429 6.56 55.42 16.91
CA SER A 429 6.52 55.93 15.53
C SER A 429 7.81 55.99 14.68
N SER A 430 7.75 55.26 13.57
CA SER A 430 8.56 55.28 12.33
C SER A 430 8.26 56.58 11.51
N PRO A 431 8.99 56.99 10.43
CA PRO A 431 9.41 56.16 9.27
C PRO A 431 10.69 56.66 8.49
N PRO A 432 10.88 56.54 7.14
CA PRO A 432 12.05 55.85 6.54
C PRO A 432 12.82 56.68 5.47
N SER A 433 13.90 56.12 4.88
CA SER A 433 14.50 56.51 3.55
C SER A 433 15.66 55.53 3.22
N SER A 434 15.65 54.69 2.16
CA SER A 434 15.71 54.87 0.69
C SER A 434 17.11 55.21 0.14
N LEU A 435 17.72 54.31 -0.66
CA LEU A 435 18.13 54.40 -2.09
C LEU A 435 19.47 53.61 -2.21
N THR A 436 19.91 52.89 -3.26
CA THR A 436 19.56 52.77 -4.70
C THR A 436 20.34 51.62 -5.34
N SER A 437 19.78 51.01 -6.38
CA SER A 437 20.37 50.06 -7.34
C SER A 437 21.22 50.76 -8.42
N PRO A 438 21.83 50.01 -9.37
CA PRO A 438 21.43 50.17 -10.78
C PRO A 438 21.36 48.87 -11.62
N SER A 439 20.75 48.98 -12.80
CA SER A 439 20.24 47.92 -13.69
C SER A 439 20.76 47.98 -15.14
N THR A 440 20.95 46.79 -15.76
CA THR A 440 20.73 46.34 -17.17
C THR A 440 21.43 47.04 -18.37
N PRO A 441 21.57 46.38 -19.56
CA PRO A 441 20.48 46.27 -20.55
C PRO A 441 20.37 44.95 -21.36
N SER A 442 19.21 44.86 -22.03
CA SER A 442 18.58 43.82 -22.85
C SER A 442 18.92 43.83 -24.35
N SER A 443 18.57 42.75 -25.07
CA SER A 443 18.09 42.84 -26.47
C SER A 443 17.10 41.71 -26.84
N LEU A 444 15.95 42.11 -27.38
CA LEU A 444 14.84 41.30 -27.92
C LEU A 444 14.86 41.30 -29.46
N GLY A 445 14.29 40.27 -30.09
CA GLY A 445 13.84 40.24 -31.49
C GLY A 445 13.12 38.91 -31.84
N PRO A 446 12.13 38.87 -32.76
CA PRO A 446 10.78 38.32 -32.48
C PRO A 446 10.26 37.22 -33.44
N SER A 447 9.26 36.41 -33.02
CA SER A 447 7.99 36.13 -33.76
C SER A 447 7.09 35.03 -33.17
N LEU A 448 5.89 35.43 -32.74
CA LEU A 448 4.54 34.84 -32.91
C LEU A 448 4.33 33.32 -33.12
N SER A 449 3.60 32.70 -32.17
CA SER A 449 2.34 32.00 -32.46
C SER A 449 1.51 31.81 -31.18
N SER A 450 0.25 32.20 -31.28
CA SER A 450 -0.77 32.25 -30.24
C SER A 450 -1.48 30.92 -30.00
N THR A 451 -1.61 30.51 -28.73
CA THR A 451 -2.80 29.83 -28.21
C THR A 451 -3.05 30.26 -26.75
N SER A 452 -4.21 30.86 -26.55
CA SER A 452 -4.90 31.11 -25.26
C SER A 452 -4.92 29.86 -24.38
N GLY A 453 -4.75 29.87 -23.05
CA GLY A 453 -5.06 30.88 -22.05
C GLY A 453 -6.07 30.30 -21.05
N ILE A 454 -5.63 29.52 -20.06
CA ILE A 454 -6.36 29.28 -18.80
C ILE A 454 -5.39 29.52 -17.65
N GLY A 455 -5.67 30.58 -16.88
CA GLY A 455 -4.88 30.95 -15.72
C GLY A 455 -5.04 29.95 -14.58
N THR A 456 -3.97 29.26 -14.23
CA THR A 456 -3.84 28.54 -12.96
C THR A 456 -3.69 29.55 -11.82
N SER A 457 -4.46 29.39 -10.75
CA SER A 457 -4.38 30.20 -9.54
C SER A 457 -2.95 30.22 -8.94
N PRO A 458 -2.53 31.32 -8.28
CA PRO A 458 -1.19 31.41 -7.67
C PRO A 458 -0.90 30.33 -6.63
N SER A 459 -1.95 29.77 -6.01
CA SER A 459 -1.84 28.73 -4.97
C SER A 459 -1.38 27.35 -5.49
N LEU A 460 -1.60 27.04 -6.77
CA LEU A 460 -1.15 25.76 -7.37
C LEU A 460 0.35 25.78 -7.69
N ARG A 461 0.91 26.94 -8.07
CA ARG A 461 2.36 27.09 -8.28
C ARG A 461 3.16 26.94 -6.99
N SER A 462 2.58 27.33 -5.85
CA SER A 462 3.21 27.19 -4.52
C SER A 462 3.30 25.73 -4.03
N LEU A 463 2.35 24.86 -4.38
CA LEU A 463 2.38 23.43 -4.00
C LEU A 463 3.31 22.58 -4.87
N GLN A 464 3.43 22.90 -6.17
CA GLN A 464 4.39 22.26 -7.08
C GLN A 464 5.86 22.53 -6.68
N SER A 465 6.12 23.64 -6.00
CA SER A 465 7.44 24.02 -5.50
C SER A 465 7.95 23.17 -4.32
N LEU A 466 7.07 22.44 -3.61
CA LEU A 466 7.42 21.71 -2.38
C LEU A 466 7.43 20.18 -2.53
N LEU A 467 6.72 19.62 -3.52
CA LEU A 467 6.54 18.17 -3.72
C LEU A 467 7.21 17.62 -4.99
N GLY A 468 7.88 18.49 -5.76
CA GLY A 468 8.33 18.16 -7.10
C GLY A 468 7.17 18.02 -8.10
N PRO A 469 7.48 17.89 -9.40
CA PRO A 469 6.48 17.63 -10.43
C PRO A 469 5.80 16.28 -10.15
N SER A 470 4.47 16.23 -10.25
CA SER A 470 3.68 15.00 -10.09
C SER A 470 2.73 14.83 -11.25
N SER A 471 2.50 13.59 -11.66
CA SER A 471 1.65 13.28 -12.81
C SER A 471 0.20 13.70 -12.57
N LYS A 472 -0.47 14.25 -13.60
CA LYS A 472 -1.92 14.46 -13.57
C LYS A 472 -2.72 13.15 -13.54
N PHE A 473 -2.05 12.04 -13.85
CA PHE A 473 -2.58 10.68 -13.86
C PHE A 473 -2.16 9.85 -12.64
N ARG A 474 -1.49 10.44 -11.63
CA ARG A 474 -0.97 9.72 -10.45
C ARG A 474 -2.01 8.82 -9.75
N HIS A 475 -3.28 9.21 -9.82
CA HIS A 475 -4.40 8.51 -9.19
C HIS A 475 -5.14 7.54 -10.12
N ALA A 476 -4.62 7.25 -11.33
CA ALA A 476 -5.18 6.22 -12.20
C ALA A 476 -5.24 4.87 -11.47
N GLN A 477 -6.35 4.15 -11.61
CA GLN A 477 -6.56 2.86 -10.93
C GLN A 477 -6.96 1.78 -11.93
N GLY A 478 -6.17 0.71 -11.98
CA GLY A 478 -6.49 -0.49 -12.76
C GLY A 478 -7.51 -1.35 -12.02
N THR A 479 -8.57 -1.76 -12.71
CA THR A 479 -9.63 -2.63 -12.19
C THR A 479 -9.93 -3.75 -13.17
N VAL A 480 -9.94 -5.00 -12.69
CA VAL A 480 -10.37 -6.14 -13.52
C VAL A 480 -11.88 -6.03 -13.75
N LEU A 481 -12.32 -6.12 -15.00
CA LEU A 481 -13.75 -6.04 -15.34
C LEU A 481 -14.52 -7.26 -14.83
N HIS A 482 -15.84 -7.15 -14.82
CA HIS A 482 -16.74 -8.19 -14.32
C HIS A 482 -16.50 -9.54 -15.01
N ARG A 483 -16.70 -10.65 -14.28
CA ARG A 483 -16.41 -12.01 -14.76
C ARG A 483 -17.14 -12.38 -16.05
N ASP A 484 -18.28 -11.78 -16.33
CA ASP A 484 -19.06 -12.02 -17.56
C ASP A 484 -18.36 -11.49 -18.81
N SER A 485 -17.35 -10.63 -18.66
CA SER A 485 -16.49 -10.15 -19.75
C SER A 485 -15.26 -11.03 -19.98
N HIS A 486 -15.06 -12.08 -19.18
CA HIS A 486 -13.85 -12.91 -19.24
C HIS A 486 -14.04 -14.03 -20.24
N ILE A 487 -12.96 -14.37 -20.96
CA ILE A 487 -12.87 -15.64 -21.68
C ILE A 487 -12.16 -16.63 -20.76
N THR A 488 -12.80 -17.75 -20.44
CA THR A 488 -12.29 -18.74 -19.46
C THR A 488 -12.17 -20.13 -20.07
N ASN A 489 -11.48 -21.04 -19.38
CA ASN A 489 -11.21 -22.40 -19.86
C ASN A 489 -10.31 -22.44 -21.11
N LEU A 490 -9.40 -21.47 -21.23
CA LEU A 490 -8.35 -21.49 -22.26
C LEU A 490 -7.32 -22.57 -21.89
N LYS A 491 -7.06 -23.50 -22.81
CA LYS A 491 -6.19 -24.66 -22.56
C LYS A 491 -5.00 -24.64 -23.50
N GLY A 492 -3.91 -25.27 -23.04
CA GLY A 492 -2.74 -25.51 -23.87
C GLY A 492 -2.02 -24.23 -24.29
N LEU A 493 -1.87 -23.25 -23.40
CA LEU A 493 -1.07 -22.05 -23.70
C LEU A 493 0.41 -22.41 -23.92
N ASN A 494 1.02 -21.78 -24.92
CA ASN A 494 2.47 -21.87 -25.12
C ASN A 494 3.20 -20.98 -24.11
N LEU A 495 3.92 -21.60 -23.17
CA LEU A 495 4.71 -20.91 -22.14
C LEU A 495 6.17 -20.67 -22.55
N THR A 496 6.58 -21.10 -23.74
CA THR A 496 7.98 -21.02 -24.22
C THR A 496 8.17 -19.95 -25.30
N THR A 497 7.22 -19.03 -25.47
CA THR A 497 7.43 -17.87 -26.35
C THR A 497 8.61 -17.04 -25.86
N PRO A 498 9.45 -16.49 -26.77
CA PRO A 498 10.60 -15.66 -26.39
C PRO A 498 10.22 -14.57 -25.38
N GLY A 499 11.15 -14.26 -24.46
CA GLY A 499 10.92 -13.26 -23.40
C GLY A 499 10.72 -11.85 -23.94
N GLU A 500 11.26 -11.58 -25.13
CA GLU A 500 11.13 -10.33 -25.84
C GLU A 500 9.86 -10.25 -26.71
N SER A 501 9.11 -11.32 -26.91
CA SER A 501 7.81 -11.26 -27.59
C SER A 501 6.71 -10.83 -26.62
N ASP A 502 5.68 -10.15 -27.11
CA ASP A 502 4.49 -9.81 -26.32
C ASP A 502 3.70 -11.08 -25.90
N GLY A 503 3.96 -12.21 -26.56
CA GLY A 503 3.43 -13.54 -26.23
C GLY A 503 2.02 -13.81 -26.77
N PHE A 504 1.22 -12.77 -26.97
CA PHE A 504 -0.07 -12.79 -27.65
C PHE A 504 -0.38 -11.38 -28.17
N CYS A 505 -1.33 -11.24 -29.11
CA CYS A 505 -1.72 -9.93 -29.63
C CYS A 505 -3.24 -9.83 -29.80
N ALA A 506 -3.76 -8.60 -29.74
CA ALA A 506 -5.19 -8.34 -29.83
C ALA A 506 -5.49 -7.09 -30.65
N ASN A 507 -6.67 -7.05 -31.25
CA ASN A 507 -7.29 -5.86 -31.78
C ASN A 507 -8.70 -5.69 -31.16
N LYS A 508 -9.53 -4.79 -31.70
CA LYS A 508 -10.89 -4.56 -31.17
C LYS A 508 -11.87 -5.73 -31.31
N LEU A 509 -11.58 -6.71 -32.18
CA LEU A 509 -12.45 -7.84 -32.48
C LEU A 509 -11.91 -9.16 -31.92
N HIS A 510 -10.60 -9.40 -32.10
CA HIS A 510 -9.98 -10.70 -31.96
C HIS A 510 -8.73 -10.67 -31.09
N VAL A 511 -8.43 -11.82 -30.49
CA VAL A 511 -7.21 -12.08 -29.73
C VAL A 511 -6.54 -13.33 -30.27
N ALA A 512 -5.28 -13.22 -30.68
CA ALA A 512 -4.48 -14.34 -31.18
C ALA A 512 -3.53 -14.82 -30.07
N VAL A 513 -3.63 -16.10 -29.70
CA VAL A 513 -2.87 -16.70 -28.60
C VAL A 513 -2.15 -17.97 -29.09
N PRO A 514 -0.81 -18.04 -29.03
CA PRO A 514 -0.05 -19.25 -29.34
C PRO A 514 -0.38 -20.39 -28.38
N LEU A 515 -0.61 -21.58 -28.93
CA LEU A 515 -0.86 -22.81 -28.17
C LEU A 515 0.36 -23.73 -28.18
N LEU A 516 0.49 -24.53 -27.12
CA LEU A 516 1.46 -25.59 -26.95
C LEU A 516 1.00 -26.82 -27.73
N SER A 517 1.30 -26.85 -29.03
CA SER A 517 1.01 -27.99 -29.89
C SER A 517 2.04 -28.14 -31.01
N ASN A 518 2.15 -29.35 -31.54
CA ASN A 518 3.03 -29.66 -32.66
C ASN A 518 2.62 -28.83 -33.88
N GLY A 519 3.57 -28.06 -34.45
CA GLY A 519 3.33 -27.20 -35.60
C GLY A 519 2.86 -25.77 -35.28
N GLY A 520 2.98 -25.31 -34.03
CA GLY A 520 2.79 -23.90 -33.65
C GLY A 520 1.40 -23.35 -33.93
N GLN A 521 0.37 -23.99 -33.39
CA GLN A 521 -1.01 -23.52 -33.57
C GLN A 521 -1.26 -22.19 -32.86
N VAL A 522 -2.12 -21.37 -33.43
CA VAL A 522 -2.59 -20.10 -32.84
C VAL A 522 -4.09 -20.15 -32.68
N ALA A 523 -4.58 -19.99 -31.45
CA ALA A 523 -6.00 -19.79 -31.19
C ALA A 523 -6.39 -18.35 -31.51
N VAL A 524 -7.55 -18.16 -32.16
CA VAL A 524 -8.13 -16.83 -32.38
C VAL A 524 -9.46 -16.77 -31.62
N LEU A 525 -9.51 -15.91 -30.60
CA LEU A 525 -10.64 -15.75 -29.70
C LEU A 525 -11.38 -14.46 -30.03
N GLU A 526 -12.72 -14.48 -30.01
CA GLU A 526 -13.55 -13.30 -30.24
C GLU A 526 -13.86 -12.56 -28.95
N LEU A 527 -13.51 -11.27 -28.88
CA LEU A 527 -13.75 -10.43 -27.68
C LEU A 527 -15.25 -10.20 -27.41
N ARG A 528 -16.09 -10.27 -28.46
CA ARG A 528 -17.54 -10.09 -28.36
C ARG A 528 -18.28 -11.33 -27.84
N LYS A 529 -17.61 -12.47 -27.72
CA LYS A 529 -18.16 -13.73 -27.21
C LYS A 529 -17.46 -14.14 -25.91
N PRO A 530 -17.57 -13.35 -24.83
CA PRO A 530 -17.00 -13.74 -23.54
C PRO A 530 -17.74 -14.95 -22.98
N GLY A 531 -17.13 -15.62 -21.99
CA GLY A 531 -17.69 -16.80 -21.35
C GLY A 531 -16.70 -17.95 -21.27
N ARG A 532 -17.22 -19.15 -21.00
CA ARG A 532 -16.43 -20.36 -20.88
C ARG A 532 -16.24 -21.00 -22.25
N LEU A 533 -14.99 -21.12 -22.69
CA LEU A 533 -14.63 -21.86 -23.90
C LEU A 533 -15.01 -23.35 -23.77
N PRO A 534 -15.40 -24.01 -24.87
CA PRO A 534 -15.81 -25.41 -24.84
C PRO A 534 -14.66 -26.32 -24.41
N ASP A 535 -15.00 -27.51 -23.91
CA ASP A 535 -13.99 -28.51 -23.53
C ASP A 535 -13.40 -29.27 -24.72
N THR A 536 -13.98 -29.09 -25.91
CA THR A 536 -13.48 -29.61 -27.19
C THR A 536 -12.31 -28.79 -27.73
N ALA A 537 -11.60 -29.33 -28.73
CA ALA A 537 -10.53 -28.58 -29.40
C ALA A 537 -11.08 -27.28 -30.02
N LEU A 538 -10.34 -26.18 -29.85
CA LEU A 538 -10.65 -24.91 -30.47
C LEU A 538 -10.21 -24.91 -31.94
N PRO A 539 -10.95 -24.24 -32.83
CA PRO A 539 -10.46 -23.86 -34.15
C PRO A 539 -9.18 -23.02 -34.02
N THR A 540 -8.17 -23.33 -34.83
CA THR A 540 -6.83 -22.70 -34.76
C THR A 540 -6.28 -22.41 -36.14
N LEU A 541 -5.29 -21.51 -36.20
CA LEU A 541 -4.41 -21.36 -37.36
C LEU A 541 -3.26 -22.35 -37.23
N GLN A 542 -3.02 -23.16 -38.25
CA GLN A 542 -1.92 -24.11 -38.27
C GLN A 542 -0.68 -23.49 -38.93
N ASN A 543 0.17 -22.83 -38.14
CA ASN A 543 1.38 -22.15 -38.63
C ASN A 543 2.40 -23.12 -39.26
N GLY A 544 2.42 -24.38 -38.84
CA GLY A 544 3.36 -25.41 -39.32
C GLY A 544 4.75 -25.37 -38.66
N ALA A 545 5.11 -24.28 -37.98
CA ALA A 545 6.34 -24.13 -37.21
C ALA A 545 6.06 -23.37 -35.89
N ALA A 546 6.92 -23.53 -34.89
CA ALA A 546 6.78 -22.82 -33.61
C ALA A 546 6.72 -21.30 -33.82
N VAL A 547 5.78 -20.66 -33.12
CA VAL A 547 5.51 -19.22 -33.25
C VAL A 547 6.50 -18.42 -32.42
N THR A 548 7.17 -17.45 -33.03
CA THR A 548 8.13 -16.56 -32.35
C THR A 548 7.53 -15.19 -32.03
N ASP A 549 6.73 -14.63 -32.95
CA ASP A 549 6.00 -13.38 -32.74
C ASP A 549 4.72 -13.32 -33.59
N LEU A 550 3.79 -12.43 -33.20
CA LEU A 550 2.49 -12.23 -33.84
C LEU A 550 2.16 -10.74 -33.91
N ALA A 551 1.53 -10.30 -35.00
CA ALA A 551 0.99 -8.95 -35.10
C ALA A 551 -0.29 -8.92 -35.94
N TRP A 552 -1.31 -8.23 -35.45
CA TRP A 552 -2.48 -7.88 -36.26
C TRP A 552 -2.14 -6.71 -37.18
N ASP A 553 -2.67 -6.74 -38.40
CA ASP A 553 -2.64 -5.58 -39.29
C ASP A 553 -3.46 -4.44 -38.64
N PRO A 554 -2.89 -3.24 -38.45
CA PRO A 554 -3.63 -2.13 -37.85
C PRO A 554 -4.80 -1.66 -38.72
N PHE A 555 -4.74 -1.89 -40.04
CA PHE A 555 -5.73 -1.42 -41.01
C PHE A 555 -6.72 -2.50 -41.44
N ASP A 556 -6.39 -3.78 -41.23
CA ASP A 556 -7.31 -4.91 -41.42
C ASP A 556 -7.42 -5.76 -40.15
N PRO A 557 -8.52 -5.67 -39.38
CA PRO A 557 -8.69 -6.42 -38.13
C PRO A 557 -8.86 -7.93 -38.34
N HIS A 558 -8.91 -8.39 -39.59
CA HIS A 558 -8.99 -9.79 -39.98
C HIS A 558 -7.65 -10.37 -40.46
N ARG A 559 -6.63 -9.54 -40.69
CA ARG A 559 -5.33 -10.03 -41.16
C ARG A 559 -4.33 -10.16 -40.02
N LEU A 560 -3.80 -11.36 -39.82
CA LEU A 560 -2.80 -11.67 -38.81
C LEU A 560 -1.48 -12.10 -39.47
N ALA A 561 -0.37 -11.44 -39.11
CA ALA A 561 0.97 -11.89 -39.46
C ALA A 561 1.55 -12.78 -38.35
N VAL A 562 2.05 -13.94 -38.72
CA VAL A 562 2.63 -14.94 -37.81
C VAL A 562 4.06 -15.26 -38.23
N ALA A 563 5.02 -15.00 -37.34
CA ALA A 563 6.42 -15.37 -37.53
C ALA A 563 6.70 -16.77 -36.98
N GLY A 564 7.41 -17.58 -37.76
CA GLY A 564 7.85 -18.92 -37.37
C GLY A 564 9.36 -19.03 -37.11
N GLU A 565 9.75 -20.06 -36.35
CA GLU A 565 11.16 -20.48 -36.23
C GLU A 565 11.76 -20.97 -37.57
N ASP A 566 10.93 -21.25 -38.56
CA ASP A 566 11.31 -21.70 -39.91
C ASP A 566 11.70 -20.56 -40.87
N ALA A 567 11.99 -19.37 -40.33
CA ALA A 567 12.35 -18.15 -41.07
C ALA A 567 11.28 -17.63 -42.04
N ARG A 568 10.01 -18.03 -41.84
CA ARG A 568 8.87 -17.63 -42.66
C ARG A 568 7.88 -16.76 -41.89
N ILE A 569 7.28 -15.82 -42.61
CA ILE A 569 6.13 -15.04 -42.12
C ILE A 569 4.90 -15.53 -42.88
N ARG A 570 3.84 -15.86 -42.16
CA ARG A 570 2.56 -16.29 -42.75
C ARG A 570 1.50 -15.25 -42.47
N LEU A 571 0.84 -14.78 -43.52
CA LEU A 571 -0.32 -13.91 -43.43
C LEU A 571 -1.58 -14.77 -43.43
N TRP A 572 -2.44 -14.56 -42.44
CA TRP A 572 -3.68 -15.30 -42.28
C TRP A 572 -4.85 -14.33 -42.34
N GLN A 573 -5.86 -14.68 -43.16
CA GLN A 573 -7.14 -13.98 -43.17
C GLN A 573 -8.12 -14.72 -42.27
N VAL A 574 -8.53 -14.08 -41.18
CA VAL A 574 -9.49 -14.60 -40.21
C VAL A 574 -10.91 -14.19 -40.63
N PRO A 575 -11.86 -15.13 -40.77
CA PRO A 575 -13.22 -14.80 -41.16
C PRO A 575 -13.89 -13.81 -40.18
N PRO A 576 -14.82 -12.96 -40.65
CA PRO A 576 -15.51 -12.01 -39.78
C PRO A 576 -16.27 -12.61 -38.61
N GLN A 577 -16.71 -13.86 -38.73
CA GLN A 577 -17.45 -14.60 -37.70
C GLN A 577 -16.52 -15.34 -36.70
N GLY A 578 -15.21 -15.18 -36.81
CA GLY A 578 -14.21 -15.97 -36.10
C GLY A 578 -13.82 -17.25 -36.84
N LEU A 579 -13.00 -18.08 -36.21
CA LEU A 579 -12.62 -19.39 -36.76
C LEU A 579 -13.68 -20.45 -36.41
N GLU A 580 -14.25 -21.11 -37.42
CA GLU A 580 -15.14 -22.27 -37.25
C GLU A 580 -14.40 -23.60 -37.41
N GLU A 581 -13.37 -23.61 -38.26
CA GLU A 581 -12.54 -24.77 -38.56
C GLU A 581 -11.05 -24.40 -38.46
N VAL A 582 -10.18 -25.42 -38.47
CA VAL A 582 -8.72 -25.21 -38.48
C VAL A 582 -8.30 -24.69 -39.85
N LEU A 583 -7.73 -23.48 -39.90
CA LEU A 583 -7.14 -22.95 -41.13
C LEU A 583 -5.73 -23.51 -41.29
N THR A 584 -5.49 -24.18 -42.41
CA THR A 584 -4.21 -24.84 -42.72
C THR A 584 -3.41 -24.12 -43.81
N THR A 585 -4.08 -23.30 -44.61
CA THR A 585 -3.47 -22.55 -45.72
C THR A 585 -3.45 -21.06 -45.39
N PRO A 586 -2.26 -20.44 -45.23
CA PRO A 586 -2.15 -18.99 -45.13
C PRO A 586 -2.48 -18.33 -46.47
N GLU A 587 -2.87 -17.06 -46.44
CA GLU A 587 -3.13 -16.24 -47.63
C GLU A 587 -1.83 -16.04 -48.43
N THR A 588 -0.75 -15.69 -47.73
CA THR A 588 0.57 -15.46 -48.32
C THR A 588 1.66 -15.93 -47.37
N VAL A 589 2.76 -16.43 -47.93
CA VAL A 589 3.96 -16.82 -47.18
C VAL A 589 5.13 -15.99 -47.69
N LEU A 590 5.69 -15.17 -46.81
CA LEU A 590 6.87 -14.37 -47.11
C LEU A 590 8.12 -15.19 -46.80
N THR A 591 9.03 -15.25 -47.77
CA THR A 591 10.30 -15.98 -47.67
C THR A 591 11.44 -15.05 -48.04
N GLY A 592 12.50 -15.01 -47.23
CA GLY A 592 13.66 -14.17 -47.50
C GLY A 592 14.69 -14.17 -46.38
N HIS A 593 14.23 -14.15 -45.12
CA HIS A 593 15.11 -14.41 -43.97
C HIS A 593 15.69 -15.82 -44.02
N THR A 594 16.91 -15.97 -43.51
CA THR A 594 17.63 -17.28 -43.51
C THR A 594 17.61 -17.97 -42.15
N GLU A 595 17.21 -17.25 -41.10
CA GLU A 595 17.18 -17.72 -39.71
C GLU A 595 15.87 -17.29 -39.04
N LYS A 596 15.60 -17.85 -37.85
CA LYS A 596 14.36 -17.59 -37.11
C LYS A 596 14.09 -16.10 -36.93
N ILE A 597 12.82 -15.71 -37.07
CA ILE A 597 12.36 -14.33 -36.96
C ILE A 597 12.14 -13.97 -35.48
N CYS A 598 12.58 -12.80 -35.05
CA CYS A 598 12.47 -12.31 -33.67
C CYS A 598 11.20 -11.50 -33.43
N SER A 599 10.88 -10.56 -34.31
CA SER A 599 9.75 -9.65 -34.12
C SER A 599 9.13 -9.16 -35.42
N LEU A 600 7.83 -8.85 -35.37
CA LEU A 600 7.03 -8.28 -36.46
C LEU A 600 6.39 -6.95 -36.06
N ARG A 601 6.47 -5.93 -36.91
CA ARG A 601 5.75 -4.65 -36.73
C ARG A 601 5.23 -4.10 -38.05
N PHE A 602 3.92 -3.94 -38.16
CA PHE A 602 3.29 -3.22 -39.27
C PHE A 602 3.68 -1.74 -39.23
N HIS A 603 3.73 -1.12 -40.40
CA HIS A 603 3.94 0.31 -40.52
C HIS A 603 2.72 1.07 -39.97
N PRO A 604 2.91 2.12 -39.15
CA PRO A 604 1.81 2.77 -38.45
C PRO A 604 0.88 3.58 -39.36
N LEU A 605 1.33 3.95 -40.57
CA LEU A 605 0.56 4.83 -41.48
C LEU A 605 0.38 4.32 -42.92
N ALA A 606 1.04 3.23 -43.31
CA ALA A 606 1.11 2.81 -44.71
C ALA A 606 0.58 1.38 -44.79
N ALA A 607 -0.48 1.18 -45.56
CA ALA A 607 -1.04 -0.15 -45.76
C ALA A 607 0.00 -1.08 -46.38
N ASP A 608 -0.07 -2.37 -46.04
CA ASP A 608 0.71 -3.42 -46.67
C ASP A 608 2.25 -3.27 -46.53
N VAL A 609 2.73 -2.54 -45.51
CA VAL A 609 4.15 -2.45 -45.16
C VAL A 609 4.40 -3.13 -43.81
N LEU A 610 5.27 -4.14 -43.79
CA LEU A 610 5.63 -4.90 -42.59
C LEU A 610 7.14 -4.87 -42.37
N ALA A 611 7.59 -4.66 -41.12
CA ALA A 611 8.99 -4.83 -40.73
C ALA A 611 9.17 -6.13 -39.95
N SER A 612 10.26 -6.85 -40.22
CA SER A 612 10.66 -8.03 -39.44
C SER A 612 12.15 -8.02 -39.11
N SER A 613 12.51 -8.45 -37.90
CA SER A 613 13.90 -8.73 -37.51
C SER A 613 14.15 -10.23 -37.40
N SER A 614 15.38 -10.67 -37.64
CA SER A 614 15.76 -12.09 -37.60
C SER A 614 17.11 -12.30 -36.91
N TYR A 615 17.36 -13.56 -36.51
CA TYR A 615 18.67 -14.05 -36.11
C TYR A 615 19.70 -14.02 -37.25
N ASP A 616 19.29 -13.75 -38.49
CA ASP A 616 20.20 -13.47 -39.60
C ASP A 616 20.87 -12.08 -39.52
N LEU A 617 20.64 -11.36 -38.42
CA LEU A 617 21.19 -10.04 -38.08
C LEU A 617 20.69 -8.92 -38.99
N THR A 618 19.57 -9.13 -39.68
CA THR A 618 19.00 -8.12 -40.58
C THR A 618 17.56 -7.79 -40.20
N VAL A 619 17.17 -6.58 -40.56
CA VAL A 619 15.76 -6.16 -40.57
C VAL A 619 15.30 -6.03 -42.00
N ARG A 620 14.16 -6.63 -42.34
CA ARG A 620 13.56 -6.54 -43.67
C ARG A 620 12.26 -5.77 -43.63
N ILE A 621 12.04 -4.95 -44.65
CA ILE A 621 10.78 -4.25 -44.89
C ILE A 621 10.12 -4.89 -46.10
N TRP A 622 8.92 -5.40 -45.88
CA TRP A 622 8.13 -6.15 -46.85
C TRP A 622 7.03 -5.28 -47.44
N ASP A 623 6.82 -5.45 -48.74
CA ASP A 623 5.65 -4.99 -49.47
C ASP A 623 4.70 -6.20 -49.58
N LEU A 624 3.62 -6.17 -48.80
CA LEU A 624 2.71 -7.32 -48.68
C LEU A 624 1.88 -7.53 -49.95
N GLN A 625 1.60 -6.48 -50.72
CA GLN A 625 0.89 -6.61 -52.01
C GLN A 625 1.77 -7.28 -53.05
N ALA A 626 3.05 -6.91 -53.12
CA ALA A 626 3.99 -7.53 -54.03
C ALA A 626 4.52 -8.89 -53.52
N GLY A 627 4.38 -9.18 -52.23
CA GLY A 627 4.85 -10.42 -51.59
C GLY A 627 6.38 -10.52 -51.51
N VAL A 628 7.10 -9.41 -51.55
CA VAL A 628 8.58 -9.36 -51.62
C VAL A 628 9.17 -8.43 -50.56
N ASP A 629 10.40 -8.71 -50.13
CA ASP A 629 11.17 -7.74 -49.35
C ASP A 629 11.72 -6.64 -50.26
N ARG A 630 11.45 -5.38 -49.91
CA ARG A 630 11.86 -4.21 -50.70
C ARG A 630 13.13 -3.58 -50.14
N LEU A 631 13.28 -3.58 -48.82
CA LEU A 631 14.39 -2.94 -48.12
C LEU A 631 14.99 -3.92 -47.11
N LYS A 632 16.31 -3.85 -46.96
CA LYS A 632 17.08 -4.68 -46.03
C LYS A 632 18.06 -3.80 -45.26
N LEU A 633 17.85 -3.70 -43.95
CA LEU A 633 18.69 -2.94 -43.03
C LEU A 633 19.77 -3.85 -42.44
N GLN A 634 20.98 -3.32 -42.32
CA GLN A 634 22.19 -4.05 -41.90
C GLN A 634 22.93 -3.25 -40.81
N GLY A 635 24.02 -3.81 -40.30
CA GLY A 635 24.89 -3.18 -39.29
C GLY A 635 24.85 -3.85 -37.92
N HIS A 636 23.82 -4.65 -37.62
CA HIS A 636 23.73 -5.41 -36.36
C HIS A 636 24.79 -6.52 -36.31
N GLN A 637 25.43 -6.68 -35.14
CA GLN A 637 26.49 -7.69 -34.94
C GLN A 637 26.07 -8.87 -34.06
N ASP A 638 24.87 -8.82 -33.49
CA ASP A 638 24.30 -9.88 -32.64
C ASP A 638 22.75 -9.83 -32.71
N GLN A 639 22.09 -10.68 -31.94
CA GLN A 639 20.63 -10.81 -31.89
C GLN A 639 19.95 -9.46 -31.72
N ILE A 640 19.03 -9.14 -32.64
CA ILE A 640 18.12 -8.00 -32.52
C ILE A 640 17.02 -8.38 -31.53
N PHE A 641 16.93 -7.66 -30.41
CA PHE A 641 15.93 -7.94 -29.38
C PHE A 641 14.55 -7.37 -29.73
N SER A 642 14.51 -6.14 -30.28
CA SER A 642 13.25 -5.44 -30.53
C SER A 642 13.43 -4.36 -31.60
N LEU A 643 12.32 -4.03 -32.28
CA LEU A 643 12.23 -2.96 -33.28
C LEU A 643 10.93 -2.17 -33.11
N ALA A 644 10.94 -0.88 -33.45
CA ALA A 644 9.76 -0.02 -33.39
C ALA A 644 9.79 1.06 -34.47
N TRP A 645 8.63 1.28 -35.13
CA TRP A 645 8.41 2.39 -36.06
C TRP A 645 8.21 3.69 -35.31
N SER A 646 8.77 4.79 -35.85
CA SER A 646 8.39 6.13 -35.41
C SER A 646 6.92 6.39 -35.73
N PRO A 647 6.22 7.25 -34.97
CA PRO A 647 4.78 7.50 -35.18
C PRO A 647 4.46 8.01 -36.60
N ASP A 648 5.40 8.71 -37.23
CA ASP A 648 5.31 9.20 -38.61
C ASP A 648 5.71 8.15 -39.67
N GLY A 649 6.16 6.96 -39.26
CA GLY A 649 6.59 5.87 -40.13
C GLY A 649 7.85 6.14 -40.96
N GLN A 650 8.57 7.23 -40.69
CA GLN A 650 9.77 7.56 -41.47
C GLN A 650 11.03 6.84 -40.98
N GLN A 651 11.05 6.47 -39.70
CA GLN A 651 12.21 5.94 -39.01
C GLN A 651 11.89 4.61 -38.32
N LEU A 652 12.91 3.78 -38.18
CA LEU A 652 12.82 2.51 -37.47
C LEU A 652 13.93 2.42 -36.44
N ALA A 653 13.57 2.24 -35.17
CA ALA A 653 14.52 2.05 -34.09
C ALA A 653 14.70 0.56 -33.80
N THR A 654 15.91 0.17 -33.41
CA THR A 654 16.25 -1.21 -33.02
C THR A 654 17.12 -1.20 -31.78
N VAL A 655 16.97 -2.22 -30.92
CA VAL A 655 17.87 -2.49 -29.80
C VAL A 655 18.43 -3.90 -29.95
N CYS A 656 19.74 -4.03 -29.79
CA CYS A 656 20.49 -5.24 -30.14
C CYS A 656 21.37 -5.70 -28.98
N LYS A 657 21.64 -7.01 -28.96
CA LYS A 657 22.50 -7.67 -27.98
C LYS A 657 23.97 -7.27 -28.09
N ASP A 658 24.36 -6.70 -29.23
CA ASP A 658 25.68 -6.09 -29.44
C ASP A 658 25.91 -4.82 -28.58
N GLY A 659 24.93 -4.44 -27.76
CA GLY A 659 25.01 -3.32 -26.84
C GLY A 659 24.69 -1.98 -27.49
N CYS A 660 24.08 -1.97 -28.67
CA CYS A 660 23.76 -0.74 -29.40
C CYS A 660 22.25 -0.56 -29.59
N VAL A 661 21.82 0.71 -29.55
CA VAL A 661 20.53 1.18 -30.07
C VAL A 661 20.81 1.88 -31.39
N ARG A 662 20.01 1.59 -32.42
CA ARG A 662 20.16 2.16 -33.76
C ARG A 662 18.86 2.74 -34.25
N ILE A 663 18.93 3.86 -34.95
CA ILE A 663 17.82 4.46 -35.70
C ILE A 663 18.16 4.39 -37.18
N TYR A 664 17.24 3.87 -37.96
CA TYR A 664 17.33 3.78 -39.42
C TYR A 664 16.31 4.71 -40.06
N ARG A 665 16.66 5.22 -41.24
CA ARG A 665 15.68 5.77 -42.20
C ARG A 665 15.61 4.79 -43.37
N PRO A 666 14.67 3.82 -43.37
CA PRO A 666 14.74 2.67 -44.27
C PRO A 666 14.85 3.00 -45.76
N ARG A 667 14.20 4.07 -46.20
CA ARG A 667 14.20 4.53 -47.59
C ARG A 667 15.49 5.23 -48.03
N SER A 668 16.36 5.61 -47.09
CA SER A 668 17.63 6.29 -47.38
C SER A 668 18.79 5.33 -47.60
N GLY A 669 18.70 4.10 -47.11
CA GLY A 669 19.75 3.10 -47.27
C GLY A 669 19.69 2.00 -46.20
N PRO A 670 20.59 1.01 -46.30
CA PRO A 670 20.65 -0.13 -45.39
C PRO A 670 21.32 0.18 -44.05
N GLU A 671 22.12 1.23 -43.97
CA GLU A 671 22.93 1.58 -42.80
C GLU A 671 22.16 2.41 -41.77
N PRO A 672 22.54 2.35 -40.48
CA PRO A 672 21.92 3.17 -39.44
C PRO A 672 22.19 4.66 -39.68
N LEU A 673 21.16 5.48 -39.49
CA LEU A 673 21.26 6.94 -39.48
C LEU A 673 21.97 7.43 -38.22
N GLN A 674 21.69 6.79 -37.08
CA GLN A 674 22.32 7.04 -35.79
C GLN A 674 22.52 5.75 -35.03
N GLU A 675 23.55 5.74 -34.18
CA GLU A 675 23.89 4.65 -33.29
C GLU A 675 24.31 5.21 -31.93
N GLY A 676 23.96 4.52 -30.86
CA GLY A 676 24.31 4.88 -29.49
C GLY A 676 24.34 3.68 -28.55
N PRO A 677 24.82 3.87 -27.31
CA PRO A 677 24.92 2.79 -26.35
C PRO A 677 23.53 2.29 -25.93
N GLY A 678 23.35 0.99 -25.88
CA GLY A 678 22.17 0.31 -25.35
C GLY A 678 22.32 -0.17 -23.91
N PRO A 679 21.36 -0.96 -23.42
CA PRO A 679 21.43 -1.55 -22.08
C PRO A 679 22.68 -2.43 -21.91
N LYS A 680 23.34 -2.33 -20.76
CA LYS A 680 24.59 -3.08 -20.47
C LYS A 680 24.36 -4.58 -20.26
N GLY A 681 23.17 -4.98 -19.83
CA GLY A 681 22.80 -6.37 -19.57
C GLY A 681 22.29 -7.09 -20.82
N GLY A 682 22.87 -8.24 -21.13
CA GLY A 682 22.55 -9.02 -22.34
C GLY A 682 21.33 -9.95 -22.25
N ARG A 683 20.43 -9.76 -21.28
CA ARG A 683 19.29 -10.68 -21.01
C ARG A 683 18.08 -10.48 -21.93
N GLY A 684 17.98 -9.32 -22.58
CA GLY A 684 16.85 -8.94 -23.43
C GLY A 684 16.50 -7.45 -23.27
N ALA A 685 15.87 -6.87 -24.28
CA ALA A 685 15.42 -5.49 -24.24
C ALA A 685 14.20 -5.25 -25.14
N ARG A 686 13.43 -4.19 -24.87
CA ARG A 686 12.35 -3.71 -25.74
C ARG A 686 12.55 -2.24 -26.03
N ILE A 687 12.12 -1.79 -27.19
CA ILE A 687 12.21 -0.39 -27.61
C ILE A 687 10.86 0.09 -28.14
N VAL A 688 10.47 1.30 -27.77
CA VAL A 688 9.28 1.98 -28.29
C VAL A 688 9.56 3.47 -28.48
N TRP A 689 8.94 4.09 -29.48
CA TRP A 689 8.96 5.54 -29.66
C TRP A 689 7.94 6.19 -28.71
N VAL A 690 8.36 7.28 -28.09
CA VAL A 690 7.56 8.02 -27.09
C VAL A 690 7.70 9.53 -27.32
N CYS A 691 6.88 10.33 -26.62
CA CYS A 691 6.91 11.79 -26.68
C CYS A 691 6.81 12.33 -28.12
N ASP A 692 5.83 11.82 -28.88
CA ASP A 692 5.54 12.18 -30.28
C ASP A 692 6.69 11.90 -31.26
N GLY A 693 7.49 10.87 -30.96
CA GLY A 693 8.62 10.48 -31.79
C GLY A 693 9.92 11.25 -31.51
N ARG A 694 9.94 12.14 -30.50
CA ARG A 694 11.16 12.84 -30.09
C ARG A 694 12.10 11.96 -29.27
N CYS A 695 11.56 10.96 -28.58
CA CYS A 695 12.32 10.12 -27.68
C CYS A 695 12.11 8.63 -27.96
N LEU A 696 13.07 7.81 -27.51
CA LEU A 696 12.99 6.36 -27.48
C LEU A 696 13.01 5.88 -26.04
N LEU A 697 12.04 5.07 -25.64
CA LEU A 697 12.08 4.33 -24.38
C LEU A 697 12.62 2.93 -24.65
N VAL A 698 13.70 2.57 -23.96
CA VAL A 698 14.26 1.22 -23.95
C VAL A 698 14.08 0.62 -22.57
N SER A 699 13.38 -0.51 -22.47
CA SER A 699 13.41 -1.35 -21.27
C SER A 699 14.46 -2.44 -21.45
N GLY A 700 15.30 -2.67 -20.45
CA GLY A 700 16.38 -3.65 -20.54
C GLY A 700 16.94 -4.02 -19.17
N PHE A 701 18.15 -4.55 -19.17
CA PHE A 701 18.85 -4.93 -17.95
C PHE A 701 20.17 -4.18 -17.81
N ASP A 702 20.58 -3.97 -16.58
CA ASP A 702 21.93 -3.53 -16.25
C ASP A 702 22.90 -4.73 -16.17
N SER A 703 24.17 -4.45 -15.86
CA SER A 703 25.19 -5.50 -15.68
C SER A 703 24.94 -6.42 -14.49
N GLN A 704 24.11 -5.99 -13.52
CA GLN A 704 23.73 -6.74 -12.32
C GLN A 704 22.39 -7.49 -12.49
N SER A 705 21.82 -7.49 -13.69
CA SER A 705 20.50 -8.07 -13.99
C SER A 705 19.32 -7.39 -13.29
N GLU A 706 19.46 -6.12 -12.91
CA GLU A 706 18.35 -5.24 -12.53
C GLU A 706 17.62 -4.75 -13.79
N ARG A 707 16.28 -4.70 -13.75
CA ARG A 707 15.46 -4.16 -14.84
C ARG A 707 15.55 -2.64 -14.82
N GLN A 708 15.84 -2.04 -15.96
CA GLN A 708 15.99 -0.60 -16.11
C GLN A 708 15.17 -0.06 -17.28
N LEU A 709 14.78 1.20 -17.17
CA LEU A 709 14.26 2.02 -18.26
C LEU A 709 15.31 3.05 -18.65
N LEU A 710 15.53 3.20 -19.95
CA LEU A 710 16.47 4.15 -20.51
C LEU A 710 15.71 5.00 -21.53
N LEU A 711 15.67 6.31 -21.32
CA LEU A 711 15.05 7.26 -22.25
C LEU A 711 16.14 7.92 -23.08
N TYR A 712 16.03 7.88 -24.40
CA TYR A 712 16.99 8.51 -25.33
C TYR A 712 16.31 9.62 -26.11
N GLU A 713 17.09 10.63 -26.47
CA GLU A 713 16.71 11.59 -27.50
C GLU A 713 16.96 10.99 -28.88
N ALA A 714 15.97 11.06 -29.77
CA ALA A 714 16.06 10.43 -31.08
C ALA A 714 17.10 11.10 -31.99
N GLU A 715 17.41 12.38 -31.79
CA GLU A 715 18.39 13.13 -32.60
C GLU A 715 19.83 13.08 -32.05
N ALA A 716 20.02 12.58 -30.83
CA ALA A 716 21.30 12.60 -30.12
C ALA A 716 21.66 11.23 -29.54
N LEU A 717 21.40 10.15 -30.28
CA LEU A 717 21.51 8.77 -29.77
C LEU A 717 22.94 8.43 -29.28
N ALA A 718 23.96 8.95 -29.96
CA ALA A 718 25.37 8.74 -29.61
C ALA A 718 25.76 9.26 -28.22
N GLY A 719 25.01 10.25 -27.69
CA GLY A 719 25.20 10.78 -26.35
C GLY A 719 24.78 9.82 -25.22
N GLY A 720 24.05 8.76 -25.56
CA GLY A 720 23.47 7.82 -24.59
C GLY A 720 22.11 8.29 -24.04
N PRO A 721 21.61 7.66 -22.98
CA PRO A 721 20.28 7.95 -22.45
C PRO A 721 20.23 9.31 -21.74
N LEU A 722 19.17 10.08 -22.00
CA LEU A 722 18.79 11.28 -21.24
C LEU A 722 18.53 10.97 -19.76
N ALA A 723 17.92 9.82 -19.49
CA ALA A 723 17.60 9.37 -18.15
C ALA A 723 17.61 7.84 -18.06
N VAL A 724 18.04 7.33 -16.91
CA VAL A 724 18.03 5.90 -16.57
C VAL A 724 17.31 5.71 -15.25
N LEU A 725 16.31 4.83 -15.24
CA LEU A 725 15.53 4.49 -14.05
C LEU A 725 15.66 2.98 -13.76
N GLY A 726 16.23 2.64 -12.61
CA GLY A 726 16.21 1.28 -12.07
C GLY A 726 14.85 0.95 -11.44
N LEU A 727 14.40 -0.29 -11.58
CA LEU A 727 13.09 -0.73 -11.08
C LEU A 727 13.23 -1.83 -10.03
N ASP A 728 13.54 -3.06 -10.44
CA ASP A 728 13.63 -4.23 -9.58
C ASP A 728 14.46 -5.35 -10.23
N VAL A 729 14.72 -6.41 -9.46
CA VAL A 729 15.43 -7.60 -9.95
C VAL A 729 14.42 -8.71 -10.21
N ALA A 730 14.03 -8.88 -11.47
CA ALA A 730 13.15 -9.95 -11.91
C ALA A 730 13.67 -10.57 -13.22
N PRO A 731 13.34 -11.83 -13.53
CA PRO A 731 13.93 -12.50 -14.68
C PRO A 731 13.32 -12.13 -16.03
N SER A 732 12.14 -11.52 -16.05
CA SER A 732 11.34 -11.21 -17.23
C SER A 732 11.73 -9.84 -17.81
N THR A 733 11.93 -9.76 -19.13
CA THR A 733 12.06 -8.48 -19.84
C THR A 733 10.76 -7.70 -19.71
N LEU A 734 10.84 -6.42 -19.34
CA LEU A 734 9.66 -5.55 -19.27
C LEU A 734 9.15 -5.22 -20.67
N LEU A 735 7.85 -5.41 -20.87
CA LEU A 735 7.14 -5.08 -22.11
C LEU A 735 6.48 -3.70 -21.96
N PRO A 736 6.98 -2.65 -22.64
CA PRO A 736 6.37 -1.33 -22.65
C PRO A 736 5.16 -1.27 -23.58
N SER A 737 4.03 -0.79 -23.06
CA SER A 737 2.85 -0.38 -23.83
C SER A 737 2.62 1.12 -23.62
N TYR A 738 2.89 1.92 -24.65
CA TYR A 738 2.81 3.38 -24.59
C TYR A 738 1.50 3.89 -25.18
N ASP A 739 0.84 4.81 -24.47
CA ASP A 739 -0.35 5.54 -24.92
C ASP A 739 0.07 6.97 -25.33
N PRO A 740 0.09 7.29 -26.63
CA PRO A 740 0.54 8.60 -27.12
C PRO A 740 -0.37 9.75 -26.67
N ASP A 741 -1.67 9.49 -26.48
CA ASP A 741 -2.63 10.53 -26.12
C ASP A 741 -2.39 11.09 -24.71
N THR A 742 -1.94 10.24 -23.79
CA THR A 742 -1.73 10.61 -22.38
C THR A 742 -0.25 10.71 -22.00
N GLY A 743 0.65 10.18 -22.81
CA GLY A 743 2.06 10.02 -22.44
C GLY A 743 2.30 8.92 -21.41
N LEU A 744 1.29 8.09 -21.10
CA LEU A 744 1.42 7.00 -20.14
C LEU A 744 2.09 5.79 -20.77
N VAL A 745 3.00 5.16 -20.02
CA VAL A 745 3.56 3.86 -20.34
C VAL A 745 3.20 2.85 -19.26
N LEU A 746 2.65 1.73 -19.72
CA LEU A 746 2.40 0.53 -18.92
C LEU A 746 3.55 -0.44 -19.11
N LEU A 747 4.13 -0.93 -18.02
CA LEU A 747 5.30 -1.81 -18.04
C LEU A 747 5.07 -3.05 -17.19
N THR A 748 5.24 -4.22 -17.79
CA THR A 748 5.19 -5.49 -17.06
C THR A 748 5.91 -6.60 -17.80
N GLY A 749 6.45 -7.58 -17.09
CA GLY A 749 7.05 -8.79 -17.67
C GLY A 749 6.10 -9.99 -17.63
N LYS A 750 6.37 -10.99 -18.48
CA LYS A 750 5.70 -12.30 -18.40
C LYS A 750 6.04 -12.96 -17.06
N GLY A 751 5.01 -13.35 -16.31
CA GLY A 751 5.15 -13.95 -14.99
C GLY A 751 5.11 -12.94 -13.83
N ASP A 752 5.00 -11.64 -14.12
CA ASP A 752 4.87 -10.62 -13.10
C ASP A 752 3.46 -10.60 -12.50
N THR A 753 3.36 -10.10 -11.27
CA THR A 753 2.10 -9.80 -10.59
C THR A 753 1.79 -8.30 -10.54
N ARG A 754 2.81 -7.47 -10.82
CA ARG A 754 2.77 -6.01 -10.82
C ARG A 754 2.87 -5.46 -12.23
N VAL A 755 2.16 -4.37 -12.46
CA VAL A 755 2.19 -3.56 -13.67
C VAL A 755 2.53 -2.15 -13.25
N PHE A 756 3.68 -1.66 -13.68
CA PHE A 756 4.11 -0.28 -13.42
C PHE A 756 3.44 0.67 -14.41
N LEU A 757 3.16 1.88 -13.94
CA LEU A 757 2.56 2.94 -14.75
C LEU A 757 3.37 4.22 -14.55
N TYR A 758 3.84 4.82 -15.63
CA TYR A 758 4.60 6.07 -15.61
C TYR A 758 4.05 7.03 -16.66
N GLU A 759 4.01 8.33 -16.38
CA GLU A 759 3.89 9.38 -17.38
C GLU A 759 5.30 9.76 -17.85
N LEU A 760 5.50 9.76 -19.18
CA LEU A 760 6.77 10.13 -19.80
C LEU A 760 6.73 11.57 -20.27
N LEU A 761 7.81 12.30 -19.96
CA LEU A 761 8.00 13.68 -20.37
C LEU A 761 9.24 13.80 -21.27
N PRO A 762 9.19 14.67 -22.30
CA PRO A 762 10.34 14.92 -23.17
C PRO A 762 11.47 15.66 -22.45
N GLU A 763 11.18 16.27 -21.30
CA GLU A 763 12.10 17.06 -20.49
C GLU A 763 12.09 16.54 -19.04
N SER A 764 13.13 16.90 -18.28
CA SER A 764 13.26 16.53 -16.87
C SER A 764 11.98 16.87 -16.08
N PRO A 765 11.44 15.95 -15.26
CA PRO A 765 12.08 14.76 -14.69
C PRO A 765 12.02 13.49 -15.53
N PHE A 766 11.49 13.54 -16.77
CA PHE A 766 11.35 12.43 -17.72
C PHE A 766 10.37 11.32 -17.32
N PHE A 767 10.45 10.81 -16.08
CA PHE A 767 9.60 9.76 -15.55
C PHE A 767 8.80 10.29 -14.36
N LEU A 768 7.48 10.24 -14.45
CA LEU A 768 6.57 10.51 -13.33
C LEU A 768 5.81 9.24 -12.98
N GLU A 769 6.08 8.67 -11.80
CA GLU A 769 5.42 7.44 -11.35
C GLU A 769 3.93 7.70 -11.06
N CYS A 770 3.09 6.78 -11.54
CA CYS A 770 1.67 6.69 -11.25
C CYS A 770 1.39 5.44 -10.39
N ASN A 771 0.17 5.33 -9.86
CA ASN A 771 -0.24 4.13 -9.13
C ASN A 771 -0.07 2.85 -9.98
N SER A 772 0.69 1.89 -9.46
CA SER A 772 0.84 0.58 -10.08
C SER A 772 -0.39 -0.31 -9.88
N PHE A 773 -0.69 -1.15 -10.86
CA PHE A 773 -1.68 -2.21 -10.72
C PHE A 773 -1.01 -3.49 -10.23
N THR A 774 -1.57 -4.13 -9.20
CA THR A 774 -1.06 -5.38 -8.63
C THR A 774 -2.16 -6.42 -8.60
N SER A 775 -1.76 -7.67 -8.78
CA SER A 775 -2.67 -8.79 -8.74
C SER A 775 -2.10 -9.99 -8.00
N PRO A 776 -2.95 -10.86 -7.44
CA PRO A 776 -2.48 -12.00 -6.64
C PRO A 776 -1.82 -13.10 -7.48
N ASP A 777 -2.11 -13.15 -8.79
CA ASP A 777 -1.68 -14.20 -9.68
C ASP A 777 -0.81 -13.66 -10.81
N PRO A 778 0.27 -14.39 -11.20
CA PRO A 778 1.14 -13.95 -12.28
C PRO A 778 0.42 -14.02 -13.63
N HIS A 779 0.53 -12.96 -14.43
CA HIS A 779 0.01 -12.95 -15.80
C HIS A 779 1.05 -13.43 -16.81
N LYS A 780 0.59 -14.07 -17.88
CA LYS A 780 1.42 -14.58 -18.99
C LYS A 780 1.61 -13.57 -20.11
N GLY A 781 0.82 -12.50 -20.10
CA GLY A 781 0.95 -11.37 -20.99
C GLY A 781 -0.05 -10.28 -20.62
N PHE A 782 0.21 -9.09 -21.14
CA PHE A 782 -0.62 -7.91 -20.94
C PHE A 782 -0.58 -7.07 -22.22
N VAL A 783 -1.73 -6.86 -22.86
CA VAL A 783 -1.81 -6.13 -24.15
C VAL A 783 -2.77 -4.97 -24.02
N LEU A 784 -2.34 -3.79 -24.47
CA LEU A 784 -3.17 -2.58 -24.56
C LEU A 784 -4.10 -2.69 -25.78
N LEU A 785 -5.39 -2.39 -25.58
CA LEU A 785 -6.37 -2.26 -26.66
C LEU A 785 -6.39 -0.84 -27.24
N PRO A 786 -6.87 -0.66 -28.48
CA PRO A 786 -7.01 0.67 -29.08
C PRO A 786 -7.80 1.63 -28.19
N LYS A 787 -7.46 2.91 -28.25
CA LYS A 787 -8.09 3.97 -27.45
C LYS A 787 -9.61 4.04 -27.63
N THR A 788 -10.10 3.70 -28.83
CA THR A 788 -11.54 3.61 -29.16
C THR A 788 -12.32 2.63 -28.30
N GLU A 789 -11.64 1.65 -27.67
CA GLU A 789 -12.26 0.67 -26.78
C GLU A 789 -12.38 1.18 -25.34
N CYS A 790 -11.82 2.35 -25.02
CA CYS A 790 -11.93 2.94 -23.69
C CYS A 790 -13.30 3.59 -23.48
N ASP A 791 -13.88 3.39 -22.28
CA ASP A 791 -15.09 4.09 -21.88
C ASP A 791 -14.75 5.51 -21.38
N VAL A 792 -14.81 6.48 -22.31
CA VAL A 792 -14.50 7.89 -22.02
C VAL A 792 -15.46 8.52 -21.00
N ARG A 793 -16.69 8.00 -20.86
CA ARG A 793 -17.68 8.49 -19.88
C ARG A 793 -17.25 8.16 -18.45
N GLU A 794 -16.62 7.00 -18.30
CA GLU A 794 -16.02 6.57 -17.03
C GLU A 794 -14.59 7.07 -16.83
N VAL A 795 -14.10 7.93 -17.74
CA VAL A 795 -12.73 8.46 -17.74
C VAL A 795 -11.71 7.30 -17.72
N GLU A 796 -12.00 6.28 -18.51
CA GLU A 796 -11.09 5.16 -18.74
C GLU A 796 -9.96 5.60 -19.67
N LEU A 797 -8.75 5.65 -19.13
CA LEU A 797 -7.56 6.10 -19.85
C LEU A 797 -7.03 5.00 -20.79
N MET A 798 -7.07 3.75 -20.32
CA MET A 798 -6.47 2.61 -21.01
C MET A 798 -7.30 1.35 -20.70
N ARG A 799 -7.60 0.57 -21.75
CA ARG A 799 -8.18 -0.77 -21.63
C ARG A 799 -7.16 -1.81 -22.04
N CYS A 800 -6.94 -2.81 -21.21
CA CYS A 800 -5.95 -3.85 -21.46
C CYS A 800 -6.58 -5.25 -21.35
N LEU A 801 -5.94 -6.22 -21.96
CA LEU A 801 -6.23 -7.64 -21.80
C LEU A 801 -5.11 -8.31 -21.02
N ARG A 802 -5.47 -8.95 -19.92
CA ARG A 802 -4.55 -9.74 -19.10
C ARG A 802 -4.72 -11.22 -19.39
N LEU A 803 -3.69 -11.84 -19.95
CA LEU A 803 -3.67 -13.28 -20.18
C LEU A 803 -3.17 -14.00 -18.93
N ARG A 804 -3.98 -14.90 -18.39
CA ARG A 804 -3.62 -15.81 -17.28
C ARG A 804 -3.38 -17.22 -17.81
N GLN A 805 -3.11 -18.15 -16.90
CA GLN A 805 -2.88 -19.55 -17.23
C GLN A 805 -4.06 -20.22 -17.96
N SER A 806 -5.29 -19.78 -17.70
CA SER A 806 -6.50 -20.39 -18.27
C SER A 806 -7.65 -19.40 -18.56
N SER A 807 -7.38 -18.10 -18.49
CA SER A 807 -8.37 -17.06 -18.73
C SER A 807 -7.74 -15.83 -19.39
N LEU A 808 -8.57 -15.08 -20.09
CA LEU A 808 -8.28 -13.75 -20.59
C LEU A 808 -9.23 -12.77 -19.93
N GLU A 809 -8.67 -11.78 -19.25
CA GLU A 809 -9.40 -10.89 -18.35
C GLU A 809 -9.17 -9.43 -18.76
N PRO A 810 -10.21 -8.67 -19.11
CA PRO A 810 -10.09 -7.24 -19.37
C PRO A 810 -9.78 -6.45 -18.09
N VAL A 811 -8.88 -5.47 -18.19
CA VAL A 811 -8.48 -4.56 -17.12
C VAL A 811 -8.65 -3.11 -17.59
N ALA A 812 -9.46 -2.34 -16.87
CA ALA A 812 -9.73 -0.94 -17.15
C ALA A 812 -8.97 -0.03 -16.19
N PHE A 813 -8.15 0.87 -16.72
CA PHE A 813 -7.45 1.91 -15.95
C PHE A 813 -8.24 3.21 -16.00
N ARG A 814 -8.79 3.64 -14.87
CA ARG A 814 -9.67 4.81 -14.78
C ARG A 814 -9.06 5.93 -13.95
N LEU A 815 -9.32 7.17 -14.37
CA LEU A 815 -8.93 8.36 -13.60
C LEU A 815 -10.12 8.86 -12.77
N PRO A 816 -9.99 8.97 -11.43
CA PRO A 816 -11.07 9.50 -10.61
C PRO A 816 -11.41 10.95 -10.97
N ARG A 817 -12.65 11.18 -11.43
CA ARG A 817 -13.22 12.50 -11.75
C ARG A 817 -14.63 12.62 -11.17
N VAL A 818 -14.99 13.85 -10.79
CA VAL A 818 -16.28 14.17 -10.17
C VAL A 818 -17.35 14.51 -11.21
N ARG A 819 -16.99 15.31 -12.22
CA ARG A 819 -17.89 15.85 -13.24
C ARG A 819 -17.95 14.97 -14.50
N LYS A 820 -18.29 13.69 -14.33
CA LYS A 820 -18.31 12.70 -15.43
C LYS A 820 -19.40 12.94 -16.47
N GLU A 821 -20.37 13.79 -16.16
CA GLU A 821 -21.39 14.26 -17.10
C GLU A 821 -20.82 15.12 -18.24
N PHE A 822 -19.60 15.66 -18.05
CA PHE A 822 -18.86 16.37 -19.09
C PHE A 822 -17.74 15.50 -19.67
N PHE A 823 -17.48 15.65 -20.96
CA PHE A 823 -16.35 15.01 -21.62
C PHE A 823 -15.05 15.64 -21.12
N GLN A 824 -14.11 14.81 -20.65
CA GLN A 824 -12.87 15.27 -20.04
C GLN A 824 -11.82 15.63 -21.11
N ASP A 825 -12.01 16.75 -21.80
CA ASP A 825 -11.12 17.23 -22.87
C ASP A 825 -9.71 17.65 -22.39
N ASP A 826 -9.49 17.74 -21.09
CA ASP A 826 -8.16 17.89 -20.46
C ASP A 826 -7.36 16.57 -20.36
N VAL A 827 -8.08 15.44 -20.49
CA VAL A 827 -7.57 14.08 -20.36
C VAL A 827 -7.49 13.39 -21.73
N PHE A 828 -8.50 13.59 -22.56
CA PHE A 828 -8.63 12.99 -23.88
C PHE A 828 -8.41 14.05 -24.97
N PRO A 829 -7.18 14.21 -25.47
CA PRO A 829 -6.95 15.02 -26.67
C PRO A 829 -7.56 14.33 -27.90
N ASP A 830 -7.48 14.98 -29.06
CA ASP A 830 -7.84 14.32 -30.31
C ASP A 830 -6.88 13.15 -30.57
N THR A 831 -7.44 11.96 -30.72
CA THR A 831 -6.72 10.70 -30.86
C THR A 831 -6.36 10.46 -32.32
N ALA A 832 -5.12 10.05 -32.59
CA ALA A 832 -4.70 9.68 -33.94
C ALA A 832 -5.45 8.44 -34.45
N VAL A 833 -5.99 8.52 -35.66
CA VAL A 833 -6.70 7.41 -36.30
C VAL A 833 -5.69 6.37 -36.79
N SER A 834 -5.55 5.29 -36.01
CA SER A 834 -4.56 4.23 -36.25
C SER A 834 -5.10 3.05 -37.06
N TRP A 835 -6.40 3.04 -37.39
CA TRP A 835 -7.07 1.92 -38.09
C TRP A 835 -7.35 2.21 -39.57
N GLU A 836 -6.91 3.37 -40.07
CA GLU A 836 -7.00 3.73 -41.49
C GLU A 836 -5.61 4.08 -42.02
N PRO A 837 -5.22 3.56 -43.19
CA PRO A 837 -3.93 3.89 -43.76
C PRO A 837 -3.97 5.29 -44.38
N VAL A 838 -2.90 6.05 -44.17
CA VAL A 838 -2.70 7.37 -44.80
C VAL A 838 -2.05 7.21 -46.18
N LEU A 839 -1.25 6.16 -46.37
CA LEU A 839 -0.49 5.89 -47.58
C LEU A 839 -0.68 4.44 -48.03
N SER A 840 -0.50 4.20 -49.33
CA SER A 840 -0.23 2.85 -49.84
C SER A 840 1.25 2.48 -49.64
N ALA A 841 1.56 1.18 -49.64
CA ALA A 841 2.94 0.69 -49.63
C ALA A 841 3.78 1.32 -50.76
N GLU A 842 3.25 1.35 -51.99
CA GLU A 842 3.93 1.93 -53.15
C GLU A 842 4.26 3.41 -52.94
N ALA A 843 3.29 4.21 -52.48
CA ALA A 843 3.50 5.65 -52.26
C ALA A 843 4.59 5.89 -51.20
N TRP A 844 4.55 5.16 -50.09
CA TRP A 844 5.56 5.28 -49.04
C TRP A 844 6.95 4.87 -49.55
N LEU A 845 7.07 3.74 -50.25
CA LEU A 845 8.32 3.25 -50.84
C LEU A 845 8.91 4.24 -51.86
N GLN A 846 8.06 4.97 -52.59
CA GLN A 846 8.47 6.03 -53.53
C GLN A 846 8.88 7.36 -52.84
N GLY A 847 8.78 7.44 -51.51
CA GLY A 847 9.24 8.61 -50.74
C GLY A 847 8.12 9.48 -50.18
N ALA A 848 6.84 9.14 -50.36
CA ALA A 848 5.75 9.91 -49.77
C ALA A 848 5.72 9.81 -48.24
N ASN A 849 5.30 10.89 -47.59
CA ASN A 849 5.10 10.96 -46.15
C ASN A 849 3.63 11.26 -45.85
N GLY A 850 3.13 10.69 -44.75
CA GLY A 850 1.74 10.86 -44.31
C GLY A 850 1.70 11.41 -42.90
N GLN A 851 0.60 12.09 -42.57
CA GLN A 851 0.25 12.43 -41.19
C GLN A 851 -1.12 11.81 -40.89
N PRO A 852 -1.28 11.12 -39.75
CA PRO A 852 -2.59 10.63 -39.35
C PRO A 852 -3.50 11.83 -39.08
N TRP A 853 -4.77 11.69 -39.45
CA TRP A 853 -5.78 12.64 -39.01
C TRP A 853 -6.20 12.30 -37.58
N LEU A 854 -6.62 13.33 -36.83
CA LEU A 854 -7.00 13.20 -35.43
C LEU A 854 -8.52 13.22 -35.29
N LEU A 855 -9.05 12.35 -34.42
CA LEU A 855 -10.47 12.21 -34.12
C LEU A 855 -10.72 12.52 -32.64
N SER A 856 -11.72 13.35 -32.36
CA SER A 856 -12.20 13.54 -30.99
C SER A 856 -13.00 12.32 -30.53
N LEU A 857 -12.66 11.78 -29.34
CA LEU A 857 -13.43 10.71 -28.70
C LEU A 857 -14.67 11.22 -27.95
N GLN A 858 -15.00 12.50 -28.08
CA GLN A 858 -16.15 13.11 -27.42
C GLN A 858 -17.47 12.49 -27.90
N PRO A 859 -18.30 11.92 -27.00
CA PRO A 859 -19.64 11.47 -27.36
C PRO A 859 -20.53 12.65 -27.79
N PRO A 860 -21.42 12.47 -28.78
CA PRO A 860 -22.19 13.56 -29.38
C PRO A 860 -23.16 14.24 -28.41
N ASP A 861 -23.58 13.53 -27.36
CA ASP A 861 -24.48 13.99 -26.29
C ASP A 861 -23.74 14.66 -25.11
N MET A 862 -22.41 14.67 -25.10
CA MET A 862 -21.62 15.27 -24.02
C MET A 862 -21.05 16.62 -24.45
N SER A 863 -20.94 17.55 -23.50
CA SER A 863 -20.20 18.80 -23.70
C SER A 863 -18.82 18.72 -23.03
N PRO A 864 -17.79 19.41 -23.55
CA PRO A 864 -16.45 19.39 -22.96
C PRO A 864 -16.44 20.03 -21.57
N VAL A 865 -15.61 19.52 -20.66
CA VAL A 865 -15.49 20.06 -19.30
C VAL A 865 -14.91 21.47 -19.30
N SER A 866 -14.12 21.82 -20.31
CA SER A 866 -13.63 23.19 -20.53
C SER A 866 -14.74 24.22 -20.79
N GLN A 867 -15.87 23.80 -21.35
CA GLN A 867 -17.05 24.64 -21.63
C GLN A 867 -18.06 24.63 -20.49
N ALA A 868 -17.85 23.79 -19.50
CA ALA A 868 -18.80 23.59 -18.43
C ALA A 868 -18.87 24.84 -17.52
N PRO A 869 -20.06 25.20 -16.98
CA PRO A 869 -20.20 26.39 -16.15
C PRO A 869 -19.20 26.36 -14.99
N ARG A 870 -18.52 27.49 -14.76
CA ARG A 870 -17.61 27.63 -13.62
C ARG A 870 -18.43 27.50 -12.34
N GLU A 871 -18.11 26.51 -11.52
CA GLU A 871 -18.70 26.40 -10.18
C GLU A 871 -18.41 27.70 -9.42
N ALA A 872 -19.47 28.33 -8.90
CA ALA A 872 -19.30 29.43 -7.97
C ALA A 872 -18.42 28.93 -6.82
N PRO A 873 -17.38 29.68 -6.41
CA PRO A 873 -16.55 29.26 -5.29
C PRO A 873 -17.48 28.95 -4.13
N ALA A 874 -17.41 27.72 -3.61
CA ALA A 874 -18.23 27.29 -2.50
C ALA A 874 -18.16 28.40 -1.44
N ARG A 875 -19.31 29.04 -1.15
CA ARG A 875 -19.36 30.10 -0.15
C ARG A 875 -18.66 29.55 1.08
N ARG A 876 -17.60 30.24 1.53
CA ARG A 876 -16.94 29.89 2.79
C ARG A 876 -18.03 29.77 3.83
N ALA A 877 -18.28 28.57 4.32
CA ALA A 877 -19.23 28.38 5.40
C ALA A 877 -18.75 29.29 6.53
N PRO A 878 -19.61 30.16 7.08
CA PRO A 878 -19.24 30.92 8.26
C PRO A 878 -18.83 29.93 9.36
N SER A 879 -17.91 30.36 10.22
CA SER A 879 -17.41 29.52 11.30
C SER A 879 -18.56 28.91 12.10
N SER A 880 -18.38 27.68 12.57
CA SER A 880 -19.36 26.96 13.41
C SER A 880 -19.79 27.76 14.64
N ALA A 881 -18.97 28.72 15.10
CA ALA A 881 -19.30 29.66 16.16
C ALA A 881 -20.40 30.66 15.76
N GLN A 882 -20.33 31.25 14.55
CA GLN A 882 -21.36 32.17 14.04
C GLN A 882 -22.66 31.45 13.63
N TYR A 883 -22.58 30.17 13.27
CA TYR A 883 -23.75 29.37 12.89
C TYR A 883 -24.66 29.03 14.09
N LEU A 884 -24.13 29.04 15.31
CA LEU A 884 -24.87 28.67 16.53
C LEU A 884 -25.59 29.85 17.20
N GLU A 885 -25.20 31.10 16.93
CA GLU A 885 -25.70 32.27 17.67
C GLU A 885 -26.92 32.96 17.02
N GLU A 886 -27.17 32.84 15.71
CA GLU A 886 -28.13 33.74 15.03
C GLU A 886 -29.41 33.09 14.49
N LYS A 887 -29.59 31.77 14.52
CA LYS A 887 -30.77 31.12 13.89
C LYS A 887 -31.66 30.36 14.86
N SER A 888 -32.96 30.61 14.79
CA SER A 888 -33.97 29.89 15.59
C SER A 888 -34.08 28.43 15.16
N ASP A 889 -34.54 27.56 16.06
CA ASP A 889 -34.68 26.13 15.77
C ASP A 889 -35.66 25.83 14.62
N GLN A 890 -36.57 26.77 14.33
CA GLN A 890 -37.46 26.71 13.17
C GLN A 890 -36.68 26.85 11.85
N GLN A 891 -35.72 27.79 11.78
CA GLN A 891 -34.86 27.98 10.61
C GLN A 891 -33.89 26.82 10.42
N LYS A 892 -33.36 26.25 11.51
CA LYS A 892 -32.53 25.05 11.46
C LYS A 892 -33.32 23.87 10.88
N LYS A 893 -34.60 23.74 11.23
CA LYS A 893 -35.50 22.71 10.72
C LYS A 893 -35.83 22.89 9.24
N GLU A 894 -36.09 24.11 8.79
CA GLU A 894 -36.34 24.41 7.37
C GLU A 894 -35.10 24.23 6.51
N GLU A 895 -33.91 24.60 6.98
CA GLU A 895 -32.66 24.32 6.27
C GLU A 895 -32.34 22.83 6.22
N LEU A 896 -32.63 22.07 7.28
CA LEU A 896 -32.54 20.61 7.27
C LEU A 896 -33.52 20.00 6.28
N LEU A 897 -34.75 20.52 6.21
CA LEU A 897 -35.76 20.06 5.25
C LEU A 897 -35.31 20.36 3.82
N ASN A 898 -34.85 21.58 3.54
CA ASN A 898 -34.35 21.99 2.23
C ASN A 898 -33.07 21.24 1.84
N ALA A 899 -32.17 20.95 2.77
CA ALA A 899 -30.98 20.13 2.53
C ALA A 899 -31.35 18.66 2.28
N MET A 900 -32.41 18.16 2.92
CA MET A 900 -32.94 16.81 2.70
C MET A 900 -33.62 16.72 1.33
N VAL A 901 -34.41 17.73 0.95
CA VAL A 901 -35.04 17.86 -0.37
C VAL A 901 -34.00 18.05 -1.48
N ALA A 902 -32.96 18.85 -1.27
CA ALA A 902 -31.86 19.03 -2.21
C ALA A 902 -31.00 17.76 -2.37
N LYS A 903 -30.83 16.96 -1.30
CA LYS A 903 -30.19 15.63 -1.38
C LYS A 903 -31.07 14.56 -1.99
N LEU A 904 -32.39 14.75 -1.96
CA LEU A 904 -33.39 13.91 -2.61
C LEU A 904 -33.70 14.38 -4.04
N GLY A 905 -32.87 15.28 -4.61
CA GLY A 905 -33.11 15.97 -5.89
C GLY A 905 -33.81 15.08 -6.92
N ASN A 906 -34.88 15.63 -7.53
CA ASN A 906 -35.75 15.04 -8.55
C ASN A 906 -35.14 13.83 -9.27
N ARG A 907 -35.30 12.64 -8.68
CA ARG A 907 -35.06 11.36 -9.36
C ARG A 907 -36.30 11.07 -10.19
N GLU A 908 -36.29 11.52 -11.43
CA GLU A 908 -37.07 10.90 -12.52
C GLU A 908 -36.33 9.68 -13.11
N ASP A 909 -35.45 9.04 -12.33
CA ASP A 909 -34.94 7.72 -12.69
C ASP A 909 -35.96 6.68 -12.20
N PRO A 910 -36.50 5.83 -13.09
CA PRO A 910 -37.37 4.74 -12.68
C PRO A 910 -36.62 3.85 -11.68
N LEU A 911 -37.35 3.34 -10.68
CA LEU A 911 -36.75 2.47 -9.69
C LEU A 911 -36.21 1.22 -10.40
N PRO A 912 -35.14 0.58 -9.92
CA PRO A 912 -34.64 -0.67 -10.49
C PRO A 912 -35.66 -1.82 -10.53
N GLN A 913 -36.84 -1.64 -9.91
CA GLN A 913 -38.00 -2.54 -9.97
C GLN A 913 -38.76 -2.40 -11.30
N ASP A 914 -38.74 -1.21 -11.91
CA ASP A 914 -39.39 -0.91 -13.18
C ASP A 914 -38.60 -1.47 -14.39
N SER A 915 -37.35 -1.93 -14.17
CA SER A 915 -36.51 -2.60 -15.17
C SER A 915 -36.58 -4.14 -15.12
N PHE A 916 -37.44 -4.73 -14.28
CA PHE A 916 -37.67 -6.18 -14.20
C PHE A 916 -39.15 -6.52 -14.44
N GLU A 917 -39.69 -6.14 -15.60
CA GLU A 917 -40.88 -6.83 -16.11
C GLU A 917 -40.46 -8.17 -16.72
N GLY A 918 -40.91 -9.28 -16.13
CA GLY A 918 -40.81 -10.60 -16.77
C GLY A 918 -40.64 -11.82 -15.86
N VAL A 919 -40.64 -11.68 -14.54
CA VAL A 919 -40.73 -12.85 -13.65
C VAL A 919 -42.12 -12.85 -13.02
N ASP A 920 -42.88 -13.90 -13.31
CA ASP A 920 -44.23 -14.12 -12.79
C ASP A 920 -44.24 -13.96 -11.26
N GLU A 921 -45.21 -13.21 -10.71
CA GLU A 921 -45.25 -12.88 -9.28
C GLU A 921 -45.27 -14.15 -8.41
N ASP A 922 -45.85 -15.23 -8.94
CA ASP A 922 -45.89 -16.56 -8.33
C ASP A 922 -44.52 -17.26 -8.31
N GLU A 923 -43.61 -16.93 -9.22
CA GLU A 923 -42.26 -17.48 -9.30
C GLU A 923 -41.29 -16.70 -8.40
N TRP A 924 -41.46 -15.38 -8.31
CA TRP A 924 -40.76 -14.55 -7.33
C TRP A 924 -41.13 -15.00 -5.91
N ALA A 925 -42.43 -15.11 -5.59
CA ALA A 925 -42.88 -15.54 -4.26
C ALA A 925 -42.28 -16.90 -3.84
N LYS A 926 -42.12 -17.85 -4.79
CA LYS A 926 -41.44 -19.14 -4.55
C LYS A 926 -39.95 -18.99 -4.25
N TYR A 927 -39.22 -18.14 -4.97
CA TYR A 927 -37.81 -17.87 -4.71
C TYR A 927 -37.57 -17.19 -3.35
N LEU A 928 -38.38 -16.17 -3.01
CA LEU A 928 -38.29 -15.51 -1.70
C LEU A 928 -38.62 -16.46 -0.56
N ALA A 929 -39.65 -17.30 -0.72
CA ALA A 929 -40.01 -18.32 0.25
C ALA A 929 -38.90 -19.35 0.44
N GLN A 930 -38.22 -19.77 -0.64
CA GLN A 930 -37.12 -20.74 -0.59
C GLN A 930 -35.90 -20.17 0.16
N ILE A 931 -35.59 -18.88 -0.05
CA ILE A 931 -34.52 -18.14 0.66
C ILE A 931 -34.85 -18.00 2.15
N ILE A 932 -36.09 -17.64 2.49
CA ILE A 932 -36.55 -17.50 3.88
C ILE A 932 -36.54 -18.87 4.58
N VAL A 933 -36.97 -19.94 3.92
CA VAL A 933 -36.94 -21.30 4.47
C VAL A 933 -35.51 -21.79 4.69
N MET A 934 -34.58 -21.52 3.76
CA MET A 934 -33.15 -21.80 3.97
C MET A 934 -32.59 -21.01 5.16
N GLY A 935 -32.94 -19.72 5.29
CA GLY A 935 -32.53 -18.89 6.42
C GLY A 935 -33.05 -19.42 7.76
N VAL A 936 -34.33 -19.80 7.83
CA VAL A 936 -34.94 -20.36 9.03
C VAL A 936 -34.38 -21.75 9.36
N GLN A 937 -34.02 -22.57 8.37
CA GLN A 937 -33.36 -23.86 8.59
C GLN A 937 -31.93 -23.71 9.10
N VAL A 938 -31.17 -22.74 8.59
CA VAL A 938 -29.79 -22.46 9.06
C VAL A 938 -29.80 -21.96 10.49
N VAL A 939 -30.67 -20.99 10.80
CA VAL A 939 -30.82 -20.43 12.15
C VAL A 939 -31.40 -21.47 13.12
N GLY A 940 -32.41 -22.23 12.70
CA GLY A 940 -33.02 -23.29 13.51
C GLY A 940 -32.07 -24.44 13.83
N ARG A 941 -31.19 -24.85 12.89
CA ARG A 941 -30.17 -25.88 13.14
C ARG A 941 -29.06 -25.39 14.07
N ALA A 942 -28.67 -24.12 13.96
CA ALA A 942 -27.71 -23.49 14.88
C ALA A 942 -28.28 -23.41 16.31
N PHE A 943 -29.54 -22.98 16.44
CA PHE A 943 -30.23 -22.88 17.73
C PHE A 943 -30.48 -24.26 18.37
N ALA A 944 -30.86 -25.28 17.59
CA ALA A 944 -31.01 -26.65 18.05
C ALA A 944 -29.69 -27.30 18.48
N ARG A 945 -28.56 -26.93 17.87
CA ARG A 945 -27.22 -27.35 18.31
C ARG A 945 -26.85 -26.75 19.67
N ALA A 946 -27.13 -25.46 19.86
CA ALA A 946 -26.90 -24.77 21.13
C ALA A 946 -27.73 -25.39 22.27
N LEU A 947 -29.03 -25.64 22.03
CA LEU A 947 -29.91 -26.31 23.01
C LEU A 947 -29.46 -27.73 23.36
N ARG A 948 -28.94 -28.51 22.40
CA ARG A 948 -28.40 -29.86 22.66
C ARG A 948 -27.12 -29.82 23.49
N GLN A 949 -26.25 -28.84 23.26
CA GLN A 949 -25.02 -28.66 24.04
C GLN A 949 -25.34 -28.26 25.48
N GLU A 950 -26.30 -27.35 25.68
CA GLU A 950 -26.82 -26.97 27.01
C GLU A 950 -27.45 -28.16 27.76
N PHE A 951 -28.27 -28.96 27.07
CA PHE A 951 -28.90 -30.15 27.67
C PHE A 951 -27.87 -31.22 28.05
N ALA A 952 -26.84 -31.42 27.21
CA ALA A 952 -25.75 -32.33 27.49
C ALA A 952 -24.89 -31.84 28.66
N ALA A 953 -24.61 -30.53 28.74
CA ALA A 953 -23.87 -29.92 29.83
C ALA A 953 -24.65 -29.99 31.16
N SER A 954 -25.96 -29.72 31.16
CA SER A 954 -26.81 -29.84 32.34
C SER A 954 -26.96 -31.28 32.83
N ARG A 955 -27.03 -32.26 31.92
CA ARG A 955 -27.07 -33.68 32.26
C ARG A 955 -25.73 -34.17 32.80
N ALA A 956 -24.61 -33.75 32.20
CA ALA A 956 -23.28 -34.03 32.73
C ALA A 956 -23.06 -33.39 34.12
N ALA A 957 -23.59 -32.19 34.35
CA ALA A 957 -23.56 -31.53 35.65
C ALA A 957 -24.47 -32.21 36.69
N ALA A 958 -25.59 -32.81 36.28
CA ALA A 958 -26.47 -33.58 37.16
C ALA A 958 -25.85 -34.95 37.53
N ASP A 959 -25.22 -35.61 36.56
CA ASP A 959 -24.50 -36.88 36.74
C ASP A 959 -23.27 -36.69 37.65
N ALA A 960 -22.54 -35.58 37.49
CA ALA A 960 -21.42 -35.20 38.36
C ALA A 960 -21.82 -34.90 39.82
N ARG A 961 -23.11 -34.59 40.08
CA ARG A 961 -23.65 -34.30 41.43
C ARG A 961 -24.33 -35.51 42.09
N GLY A 962 -24.26 -36.70 41.49
CA GLY A 962 -24.69 -37.95 42.14
C GLY A 962 -26.18 -38.07 42.47
N ARG A 963 -27.08 -37.40 41.74
CA ARG A 963 -28.54 -37.55 41.91
C ARG A 963 -29.16 -38.34 40.76
N ALA A 964 -28.98 -39.65 40.76
CA ALA A 964 -29.73 -40.55 39.90
C ALA A 964 -31.15 -40.72 40.45
N GLY A 965 -32.14 -40.00 39.91
CA GLY A 965 -33.55 -40.31 40.19
C GLY A 965 -34.58 -39.18 40.14
N HIS A 966 -34.19 -37.90 40.10
CA HIS A 966 -35.16 -36.81 39.98
C HIS A 966 -35.15 -36.19 38.59
N ARG A 967 -36.27 -36.36 37.86
CA ARG A 967 -36.62 -35.56 36.67
C ARG A 967 -36.58 -34.09 37.09
N SER A 968 -35.50 -33.42 36.74
CA SER A 968 -35.25 -32.04 37.13
C SER A 968 -36.24 -31.14 36.39
N ALA A 969 -37.21 -30.61 37.14
CA ALA A 969 -37.96 -29.41 36.76
C ALA A 969 -37.07 -28.15 36.68
N ALA A 970 -35.75 -28.25 36.93
CA ALA A 970 -34.85 -27.11 36.83
C ALA A 970 -34.54 -26.67 35.39
N ALA A 971 -34.93 -27.44 34.37
CA ALA A 971 -34.83 -26.99 32.98
C ALA A 971 -35.88 -25.92 32.63
N SER A 972 -36.99 -25.80 33.38
CA SER A 972 -38.02 -24.78 33.11
C SER A 972 -37.79 -23.46 33.84
N ASN A 973 -36.88 -23.40 34.82
CA ASN A 973 -36.60 -22.17 35.56
C ASN A 973 -35.37 -21.40 35.06
N LEU A 974 -34.58 -21.98 34.15
CA LEU A 974 -33.33 -21.36 33.66
C LEU A 974 -33.44 -20.74 32.26
N SER A 975 -34.55 -20.92 31.53
CA SER A 975 -34.74 -20.27 30.23
C SER A 975 -36.15 -19.73 29.97
N GLY A 976 -37.07 -19.81 30.94
CA GLY A 976 -38.43 -19.26 30.84
C GLY A 976 -39.28 -19.77 29.67
N LEU A 977 -38.81 -20.77 28.92
CA LEU A 977 -39.46 -21.34 27.74
C LEU A 977 -40.25 -22.58 28.17
N SER A 978 -41.54 -22.59 27.87
CA SER A 978 -42.35 -23.78 28.13
C SER A 978 -41.87 -24.93 27.25
N LEU A 979 -41.97 -26.16 27.75
CA LEU A 979 -41.62 -27.37 27.00
C LEU A 979 -42.36 -27.43 25.65
N GLN A 980 -43.58 -26.86 25.61
CA GLN A 980 -44.44 -26.76 24.45
C GLN A 980 -43.88 -25.80 23.37
N GLU A 981 -43.28 -24.67 23.76
CA GLU A 981 -42.64 -23.71 22.85
C GLU A 981 -41.35 -24.26 22.25
N ALA A 982 -40.53 -24.95 23.06
CA ALA A 982 -39.34 -25.63 22.57
C ALA A 982 -39.70 -26.75 21.57
N GLN A 983 -40.81 -27.46 21.78
CA GLN A 983 -41.29 -28.50 20.87
C GLN A 983 -41.87 -27.94 19.55
N GLN A 984 -42.52 -26.78 19.58
CA GLN A 984 -42.98 -26.12 18.35
C GLN A 984 -41.81 -25.68 17.46
N ILE A 985 -40.75 -25.12 18.05
CA ILE A 985 -39.54 -24.70 17.32
C ILE A 985 -38.82 -25.92 16.70
N LEU A 986 -38.75 -27.03 17.44
CA LEU A 986 -38.17 -28.29 16.95
C LEU A 986 -39.01 -28.94 15.84
N ASN A 987 -40.34 -28.81 15.88
CA ASN A 987 -41.21 -29.37 14.84
C ASN A 987 -41.08 -28.62 13.51
N VAL A 988 -40.91 -27.29 13.53
CA VAL A 988 -40.66 -26.49 12.30
C VAL A 988 -39.33 -26.87 11.64
N SER A 989 -38.31 -27.21 12.43
CA SER A 989 -36.99 -27.63 11.90
C SER A 989 -37.00 -28.99 11.19
N LYS A 990 -38.10 -29.74 11.26
CA LYS A 990 -38.27 -31.09 10.70
C LYS A 990 -39.24 -31.15 9.50
N LEU A 991 -39.91 -30.05 9.15
CA LEU A 991 -40.82 -30.02 8.02
C LEU A 991 -40.06 -30.15 6.70
N ASN A 992 -40.55 -31.00 5.81
CA ASN A 992 -39.98 -31.13 4.47
C ASN A 992 -40.52 -30.01 3.53
N PRO A 993 -39.87 -29.75 2.39
CA PRO A 993 -40.25 -28.66 1.49
C PRO A 993 -41.71 -28.73 1.00
N GLU A 994 -42.25 -29.94 0.81
CA GLU A 994 -43.61 -30.18 0.32
C GLU A 994 -44.68 -29.89 1.40
N GLU A 995 -44.37 -30.19 2.66
CA GLU A 995 -45.22 -29.90 3.83
C GLU A 995 -45.28 -28.40 4.16
N VAL A 996 -44.19 -27.67 3.89
CA VAL A 996 -44.12 -26.20 4.03
C VAL A 996 -44.98 -25.52 2.95
N GLN A 997 -44.93 -26.03 1.72
CA GLN A 997 -45.77 -25.53 0.61
C GLN A 997 -47.26 -25.74 0.90
N LYS A 998 -47.64 -26.89 1.47
CA LYS A 998 -49.05 -27.24 1.74
C LYS A 998 -49.69 -26.46 2.90
N ASN A 999 -48.88 -25.96 3.83
CA ASN A 999 -49.33 -25.19 5.00
C ASN A 999 -49.09 -23.68 4.88
N TYR A 1000 -48.67 -23.21 3.70
CA TYR A 1000 -48.25 -21.82 3.46
C TYR A 1000 -49.33 -20.79 3.86
N GLU A 1001 -50.59 -21.00 3.46
CA GLU A 1001 -51.70 -20.09 3.82
C GLU A 1001 -52.03 -20.07 5.32
N HIS A 1002 -51.78 -21.17 6.04
CA HIS A 1002 -52.07 -21.28 7.46
C HIS A 1002 -50.93 -20.76 8.35
N LEU A 1003 -49.70 -20.78 7.84
CA LEU A 1003 -48.52 -20.17 8.48
C LEU A 1003 -48.48 -18.64 8.27
N PHE A 1004 -49.08 -18.15 7.18
CA PHE A 1004 -48.97 -16.76 6.72
C PHE A 1004 -50.32 -16.09 6.41
N LYS A 1005 -51.38 -16.41 7.16
CA LYS A 1005 -52.69 -15.79 6.93
C LYS A 1005 -52.62 -14.26 7.10
N VAL A 1006 -52.75 -13.56 5.98
CA VAL A 1006 -52.85 -12.10 5.85
C VAL A 1006 -54.18 -11.70 6.48
N ASN A 1007 -54.14 -10.87 7.53
CA ASN A 1007 -55.33 -10.16 7.96
C ASN A 1007 -55.39 -8.88 7.13
N ASP A 1008 -56.26 -8.90 6.12
CA ASP A 1008 -56.58 -7.76 5.27
C ASP A 1008 -57.16 -6.63 6.11
N LYS A 1009 -56.34 -5.62 6.41
CA LYS A 1009 -56.70 -4.20 6.47
C LYS A 1009 -55.49 -3.36 6.86
N SER A 1010 -55.02 -2.57 5.89
CA SER A 1010 -54.24 -1.33 6.03
C SER A 1010 -53.02 -1.37 6.96
N VAL A 1011 -51.85 -1.46 6.33
CA VAL A 1011 -50.50 -1.17 6.85
C VAL A 1011 -49.98 -2.16 7.91
N GLY A 1012 -49.12 -3.09 7.44
CA GLY A 1012 -48.21 -3.85 8.31
C GLY A 1012 -48.57 -5.33 8.48
N GLY A 1013 -48.25 -6.16 7.47
CA GLY A 1013 -48.21 -7.61 7.66
C GLY A 1013 -47.12 -7.98 8.67
N SER A 1014 -47.52 -8.39 9.88
CA SER A 1014 -46.57 -8.77 10.93
C SER A 1014 -45.99 -10.16 10.66
N PHE A 1015 -44.66 -10.27 10.65
CA PHE A 1015 -43.94 -11.54 10.66
C PHE A 1015 -44.18 -12.27 12.00
N TYR A 1016 -45.21 -13.12 12.07
CA TYR A 1016 -45.61 -13.79 13.30
C TYR A 1016 -44.48 -14.63 13.94
N LEU A 1017 -43.67 -15.31 13.13
CA LEU A 1017 -42.52 -16.10 13.61
C LEU A 1017 -41.32 -15.24 14.02
N GLN A 1018 -40.99 -14.20 13.26
CA GLN A 1018 -39.89 -13.30 13.57
C GLN A 1018 -40.19 -12.49 14.83
N SER A 1019 -41.46 -12.07 15.00
CA SER A 1019 -41.99 -11.45 16.21
C SER A 1019 -41.82 -12.33 17.45
N LYS A 1020 -42.09 -13.64 17.36
CA LYS A 1020 -41.88 -14.55 18.50
C LYS A 1020 -40.41 -14.78 18.85
N VAL A 1021 -39.53 -14.90 17.86
CA VAL A 1021 -38.09 -15.09 18.09
C VAL A 1021 -37.46 -13.81 18.64
N VAL A 1022 -37.86 -12.64 18.15
CA VAL A 1022 -37.40 -11.34 18.64
C VAL A 1022 -37.93 -11.09 20.06
N ARG A 1023 -39.21 -11.36 20.35
CA ARG A 1023 -39.75 -11.26 21.72
C ARG A 1023 -39.10 -12.23 22.70
N ALA A 1024 -38.77 -13.45 22.26
CA ALA A 1024 -38.06 -14.42 23.10
C ALA A 1024 -36.65 -13.93 23.44
N LYS A 1025 -35.98 -13.28 22.49
CA LYS A 1025 -34.67 -12.65 22.71
C LYS A 1025 -34.76 -11.42 23.62
N GLU A 1026 -35.71 -10.52 23.38
CA GLU A 1026 -35.90 -9.32 24.20
C GLU A 1026 -36.24 -9.67 25.66
N ARG A 1027 -37.09 -10.69 25.89
CA ARG A 1027 -37.36 -11.18 27.26
C ARG A 1027 -36.14 -11.80 27.93
N LEU A 1028 -35.30 -12.51 27.18
CA LEU A 1028 -34.06 -13.08 27.71
C LEU A 1028 -33.08 -11.98 28.15
N ASP A 1029 -32.93 -10.94 27.33
CA ASP A 1029 -32.06 -9.80 27.63
C ASP A 1029 -32.58 -8.96 28.82
N GLU A 1030 -33.90 -8.91 29.02
CA GLU A 1030 -34.55 -8.21 30.13
C GLU A 1030 -34.38 -8.97 31.47
N GLU A 1031 -34.55 -10.30 31.47
CA GLU A 1031 -34.31 -11.15 32.64
C GLU A 1031 -32.83 -11.17 33.05
N LEU A 1032 -31.89 -11.20 32.09
CA LEU A 1032 -30.45 -11.09 32.38
C LEU A 1032 -30.09 -9.75 33.03
N LYS A 1033 -30.82 -8.67 32.72
CA LYS A 1033 -30.65 -7.37 33.39
C LYS A 1033 -31.22 -7.38 34.81
N ILE A 1034 -32.38 -8.00 35.02
CA ILE A 1034 -32.99 -8.13 36.35
C ILE A 1034 -32.08 -8.95 37.28
N GLN A 1035 -31.53 -10.06 36.77
CA GLN A 1035 -30.56 -10.89 37.50
C GLN A 1035 -29.30 -10.11 37.89
N ALA A 1036 -28.75 -9.32 36.96
CA ALA A 1036 -27.57 -8.47 37.23
C ALA A 1036 -27.85 -7.34 38.23
N GLN A 1037 -29.13 -6.94 38.38
CA GLN A 1037 -29.56 -5.91 39.31
C GLN A 1037 -29.83 -6.48 40.71
N GLU A 1038 -30.42 -7.68 40.81
CA GLU A 1038 -30.56 -8.42 42.07
C GLU A 1038 -29.20 -8.84 42.67
N ASP A 1039 -28.24 -9.23 41.83
CA ASP A 1039 -26.87 -9.57 42.25
C ASP A 1039 -26.09 -8.34 42.75
N ARG A 1040 -26.47 -7.13 42.30
CA ARG A 1040 -25.94 -5.87 42.84
C ARG A 1040 -26.57 -5.48 44.17
N GLU A 1041 -27.84 -5.81 44.39
CA GLU A 1041 -28.56 -5.48 45.63
C GLU A 1041 -28.23 -6.45 46.78
N LYS A 1042 -27.80 -7.68 46.49
CA LYS A 1042 -27.41 -8.70 47.51
C LYS A 1042 -25.98 -8.57 48.06
N GLY A 1043 -25.40 -7.38 48.02
CA GLY A 1043 -24.16 -7.08 48.75
C GLY A 1043 -24.37 -7.03 50.27
N GLN A 1044 -24.41 -8.19 50.95
CA GLN A 1044 -24.16 -8.28 52.40
C GLN A 1044 -22.96 -9.18 52.74
N LYS A 1045 -22.16 -8.60 53.64
CA LYS A 1045 -20.82 -8.88 54.18
C LYS A 1045 -20.52 -10.32 54.67
N PRO A 1046 -19.21 -10.63 54.88
CA PRO A 1046 -18.71 -11.99 55.01
C PRO A 1046 -18.93 -12.56 56.41
N HIS A 1047 -19.09 -13.88 56.51
CA HIS A 1047 -18.85 -14.61 57.75
C HIS A 1047 -18.01 -15.86 57.51
N THR A 1048 -16.81 -15.76 58.10
CA THR A 1048 -15.79 -16.76 58.49
C THR A 1048 -15.21 -17.70 57.44
#